data_AF-A0A246JGH7-F1
#
_entry.id   AF-A0A246JGH7-F1
#
_cell.length_a   1.000
_cell.length_b   1.000
_cell.length_c   1.000
_cell.angle_alpha   90.00
_cell.angle_beta   90.00
_cell.angle_gamma   90.00
#
_symmetry.space_group_name_H-M   'P 1'
#
loop_
_entity.id
_entity.type
_entity.pdbx_description
1 polymer ?
#
loop_
_entity_poly.entity_id
_entity_poly.type
_entity_poly.pdbx_seq_one_letter_code
_entity_poly.pdbx_strand_id
1 'polypeptide(L)'
;MDDLLNDFLAETAEILAEAGGALVAWEAEPADRERLDAIFRLVHTIKGSSGFLALPRVTALSHAAEDALDQVRRGKRPADGALVTGVLGIVDRLSELCGRLAAAGVEPAGDDSLVIGALARAEANAATEPAAIEIQLRREDDLSAELQGWRSIRVPLPLLDSVMTGVTDIVLARNEFARMLRESGADASVIASFERLSDSIAGMRQSVSQMRMQRIDKLFAPLPRIVRDLARDLGKKVKFATSGGEVELDREMMENIRDPLIHIVRNAIDHGIEAIDGRVAAGKDITATIFVSARQSGNQIEVAIRDDGRGLSPDALVAKAIAARVVTATEARALSAREKLELIFRPGFSTAAEITAISGRGVGMDIVKSNVEKIGGVVELRNEVGKGLSILLRVPMTLTIISGLMVRAAGHEFAIPRGSVREILLESSDTVRIDRIGGGEMATVRGEPFPLLRLETVLGRARDHRDDIDDRALVIVRPGQGQSYALSVAAIHDQEELVIKPAAPMIMATGLYAGTTLPDNGRPVLLLDVQGMLAVAGVDASEAGRNQDHGAEAEAEAAAARNAVQLLLFRDVGDRIRGVRLSVIERVEEVSASALFESAGRVQVQIGDDIFPVHAGKLPEDKGNVKLLRLYDGRAVLCYPIAAVIDIVRLPDGVQPAASPGLIAGVVLVGGDPVELIDPYWLMEQYAVGAVAPAIHQPLCHLADDHDGWGANFLAPILRHAGYRVASSDAGDDETPDVLLCLSGEEGRYDHAASDVPVIRLRAAAAASGPDDPTVYRYDRQALLDALHRQIMGGRA
;
A
#
# COMPACT_ATOMS: atom_id res chain seq x y z
N MET A 1 9.73 38.60 26.70
CA MET A 1 10.62 37.47 26.36
C MET A 1 10.38 37.23 24.88
N ASP A 2 11.39 37.46 24.04
CA ASP A 2 11.25 37.43 22.58
C ASP A 2 10.66 36.09 22.13
N ASP A 3 9.60 36.11 21.31
CA ASP A 3 8.95 34.88 20.81
C ASP A 3 9.96 33.97 20.09
N LEU A 4 10.93 34.56 19.40
CA LEU A 4 12.06 33.86 18.78
C LEU A 4 12.96 33.10 19.77
N LEU A 5 13.14 33.61 20.99
CA LEU A 5 13.93 32.96 22.02
C LEU A 5 13.18 31.75 22.60
N ASN A 6 11.86 31.85 22.76
CA ASN A 6 11.03 30.74 23.25
C ASN A 6 10.98 29.59 22.25
N ASP A 7 10.81 29.91 20.97
CA ASP A 7 10.84 28.91 19.89
C ASP A 7 12.20 28.22 19.82
N PHE A 8 13.29 28.99 19.92
CA PHE A 8 14.65 28.42 20.00
C PHE A 8 14.84 27.52 21.21
N LEU A 9 14.35 27.90 22.39
CA LEU A 9 14.49 27.10 23.61
C LEU A 9 13.72 25.79 23.53
N ALA A 10 12.51 25.82 22.94
CA ALA A 10 11.71 24.62 22.71
C ALA A 10 12.38 23.69 21.70
N GLU A 11 12.81 24.22 20.56
CA GLU A 11 13.49 23.44 19.51
C GLU A 11 14.83 22.88 20.00
N THR A 12 15.63 23.67 20.69
CA THR A 12 16.93 23.23 21.24
C THR A 12 16.77 22.15 22.30
N ALA A 13 15.72 22.21 23.14
CA ALA A 13 15.46 21.16 24.14
C ALA A 13 15.09 19.82 23.49
N GLU A 14 14.32 19.84 22.39
CA GLU A 14 14.01 18.63 21.61
C GLU A 14 15.27 18.07 20.94
N ILE A 15 16.07 18.92 20.29
CA ILE A 15 17.30 18.52 19.61
C ILE A 15 18.33 17.94 20.60
N LEU A 16 18.49 18.53 21.78
CA LEU A 16 19.41 18.03 22.82
C LEU A 16 18.97 16.66 23.36
N ALA A 17 17.65 16.45 23.53
CA ALA A 17 17.13 15.15 23.95
C ALA A 17 17.34 14.07 22.89
N GLU A 18 17.14 14.40 21.62
CA GLU A 18 17.41 13.51 20.48
C GLU A 18 18.91 13.18 20.36
N ALA A 19 19.77 14.20 20.42
CA ALA A 19 21.21 14.05 20.35
C ALA A 19 21.76 13.19 21.49
N GLY A 20 21.27 13.37 22.73
CA GLY A 20 21.66 12.54 23.87
C GLY A 20 21.29 11.07 23.69
N GLY A 21 20.09 10.77 23.17
CA GLY A 21 19.66 9.40 22.87
C GLY A 21 20.49 8.76 21.75
N ALA A 22 20.73 9.51 20.68
CA ALA A 22 21.52 9.05 19.54
C ALA A 22 22.99 8.80 19.90
N LEU A 23 23.59 9.65 20.75
CA LEU A 23 24.97 9.49 21.25
C LEU A 23 25.15 8.19 22.05
N VAL A 24 24.21 7.86 22.94
CA VAL A 24 24.25 6.62 23.72
C VAL A 24 24.06 5.40 22.82
N ALA A 25 23.18 5.49 21.83
CA ALA A 25 23.02 4.42 20.85
C ALA A 25 24.29 4.26 19.99
N TRP A 26 24.95 5.36 19.64
CA TRP A 26 26.21 5.35 18.89
C TRP A 26 27.38 4.79 19.70
N GLU A 27 27.40 4.98 21.03
CA GLU A 27 28.39 4.34 21.91
C GLU A 27 28.34 2.81 21.84
N ALA A 28 27.14 2.24 21.70
CA ALA A 28 26.94 0.80 21.58
C ALA A 28 27.39 0.25 20.22
N GLU A 29 27.41 1.08 19.18
CA GLU A 29 27.77 0.71 17.81
C GLU A 29 28.59 1.82 17.13
N PRO A 30 29.88 2.01 17.52
CA PRO A 30 30.67 3.18 17.09
C PRO A 30 31.00 3.21 15.59
N ALA A 31 30.76 2.12 14.87
CA ALA A 31 30.95 2.01 13.42
C ALA A 31 29.77 2.56 12.61
N ASP A 32 28.62 2.86 13.25
CA ASP A 32 27.44 3.42 12.59
C ASP A 32 27.67 4.89 12.20
N ARG A 33 28.09 5.10 10.95
CA ARG A 33 28.33 6.43 10.37
C ARG A 33 27.06 7.23 10.15
N GLU A 34 25.95 6.57 9.81
CA GLU A 34 24.66 7.24 9.59
C GLU A 34 24.17 7.90 10.88
N ARG A 35 24.33 7.20 12.01
CA ARG A 35 24.03 7.72 13.34
C ARG A 35 24.96 8.86 13.74
N LEU A 36 26.26 8.77 13.43
CA LEU A 36 27.21 9.87 13.64
C LEU A 36 26.81 11.13 12.84
N ASP A 37 26.43 10.98 11.58
CA ASP A 37 25.99 12.09 10.73
C ASP A 37 24.67 12.71 11.21
N ALA A 38 23.75 11.89 11.71
CA ALA A 38 22.54 12.36 12.36
C ALA A 38 22.86 13.21 13.61
N ILE A 39 23.72 12.72 14.51
CA ILE A 39 24.15 13.45 15.71
C ILE A 39 24.85 14.76 15.32
N PHE A 40 25.74 14.72 14.32
CA PHE A 40 26.43 15.91 13.84
C PHE A 40 25.46 16.99 13.34
N ARG A 41 24.45 16.60 12.55
CA ARG A 41 23.41 17.53 12.06
C ARG A 41 22.64 18.18 13.22
N LEU A 42 22.26 17.41 14.23
CA LEU A 42 21.54 17.91 15.41
C LEU A 42 22.36 18.99 16.14
N VAL A 43 23.63 18.71 16.43
CA VAL A 43 24.53 19.68 17.11
C VAL A 43 24.81 20.90 16.23
N HIS A 44 24.95 20.71 14.91
CA HIS A 44 25.14 21.79 13.94
C HIS A 44 23.94 22.75 13.89
N THR A 45 22.72 22.23 13.96
CA THR A 45 21.49 23.03 14.01
C THR A 45 21.46 23.92 15.27
N ILE A 46 21.87 23.41 16.43
CA ILE A 46 21.93 24.20 17.68
C ILE A 46 22.90 25.38 17.51
N LYS A 47 24.11 25.13 16.95
CA LYS A 47 25.10 26.18 16.70
C LYS A 47 24.58 27.26 15.75
N GLY A 48 23.91 26.84 14.66
CA GLY A 48 23.35 27.76 13.67
C GLY A 48 22.32 28.69 14.29
N SER A 49 21.38 28.12 15.06
CA SER A 49 20.31 28.89 15.70
C SER A 49 20.81 29.75 16.87
N SER A 50 21.78 29.28 17.66
CA SER A 50 22.36 30.04 18.78
C SER A 50 23.21 31.23 18.32
N GLY A 51 23.89 31.10 17.18
CA GLY A 51 24.66 32.18 16.56
C GLY A 51 23.78 33.35 16.09
N PHE A 52 22.57 33.05 15.59
CA PHE A 52 21.60 34.06 15.18
C PHE A 52 21.05 34.87 16.36
N LEU A 53 20.85 34.23 17.52
CA LEU A 53 20.32 34.86 18.74
C LEU A 53 21.40 35.49 19.63
N ALA A 54 22.65 35.57 19.15
CA ALA A 54 23.80 36.10 19.89
C ALA A 54 23.97 35.49 21.30
N LEU A 55 23.88 34.16 21.39
CA LEU A 55 24.09 33.37 22.60
C LEU A 55 25.51 32.76 22.61
N PRO A 56 26.54 33.49 23.08
CA PRO A 56 27.93 33.10 22.91
C PRO A 56 28.32 31.81 23.63
N ARG A 57 27.77 31.50 24.81
CA ARG A 57 28.16 30.28 25.55
C ARG A 57 27.52 29.02 24.95
N VAL A 58 26.24 29.10 24.60
CA VAL A 58 25.54 28.03 23.86
C VAL A 58 26.28 27.74 22.55
N THR A 59 26.66 28.79 21.81
CA THR A 59 27.42 28.66 20.55
C THR A 59 28.79 28.03 20.75
N ALA A 60 29.52 28.40 21.81
CA ALA A 60 30.84 27.84 22.10
C ALA A 60 30.78 26.35 22.46
N LEU A 61 29.78 25.95 23.24
CA LEU A 61 29.56 24.55 23.63
C LEU A 61 29.12 23.68 22.45
N SER A 62 28.14 24.13 21.66
CA SER A 62 27.70 23.39 20.47
C SER A 62 28.84 23.27 19.45
N HIS A 63 29.66 24.30 19.30
CA HIS A 63 30.84 24.27 18.43
C HIS A 63 31.88 23.24 18.89
N ALA A 64 32.18 23.19 20.19
CA ALA A 64 33.14 22.22 20.72
C ALA A 64 32.67 20.76 20.55
N ALA A 65 31.37 20.48 20.70
CA ALA A 65 30.80 19.17 20.41
C ALA A 65 30.83 18.85 18.91
N GLU A 66 30.48 19.81 18.05
CA GLU A 66 30.54 19.66 16.59
C GLU A 66 31.96 19.33 16.10
N ASP A 67 32.97 20.08 16.56
CA ASP A 67 34.36 19.86 16.18
C ASP A 67 34.86 18.47 16.59
N ALA A 68 34.50 18.01 17.79
CA ALA A 68 34.90 16.70 18.28
C ALA A 68 34.25 15.55 17.48
N LEU A 69 32.99 15.70 17.07
CA LEU A 69 32.28 14.75 16.21
C LEU A 69 32.80 14.77 14.76
N ASP A 70 33.14 15.95 14.23
CA ASP A 70 33.70 16.10 12.88
C ASP A 70 35.08 15.43 12.75
N GLN A 71 35.90 15.45 13.80
CA GLN A 71 37.16 14.72 13.82
C GLN A 71 36.96 13.21 13.67
N VAL A 72 35.94 12.65 14.31
CA VAL A 72 35.60 11.23 14.14
C VAL A 72 35.08 10.95 12.75
N ARG A 73 34.20 11.81 12.23
CA ARG A 73 33.67 11.70 10.87
C ARG A 73 34.77 11.70 9.81
N ARG A 74 35.80 12.53 10.01
CA ARG A 74 36.98 12.62 9.14
C ARG A 74 38.03 11.53 9.39
N GLY A 75 37.75 10.57 10.29
CA GLY A 75 38.66 9.49 10.63
C GLY A 75 39.93 9.94 11.37
N LYS A 76 39.96 11.17 11.91
CA LYS A 76 41.12 11.74 12.62
C LYS A 76 41.17 11.34 14.10
N ARG A 77 40.06 10.83 14.64
CA ARG A 77 39.92 10.41 16.03
C ARG A 77 39.00 9.17 16.10
N PRO A 78 39.33 8.13 16.87
CA PRO A 78 38.43 7.00 17.06
C PRO A 78 37.24 7.38 17.94
N ALA A 79 36.09 6.74 17.69
CA ALA A 79 34.90 6.84 18.53
C ALA A 79 35.10 6.01 19.80
N ASP A 80 35.65 6.62 20.85
CA ASP A 80 35.85 5.98 22.15
C ASP A 80 34.82 6.46 23.20
N GLY A 81 34.61 5.66 24.25
CA GLY A 81 33.65 6.01 25.32
C GLY A 81 34.03 7.31 26.05
N ALA A 82 35.30 7.71 26.03
CA ALA A 82 35.77 8.97 26.59
C ALA A 82 35.26 10.18 25.79
N LEU A 83 35.31 10.11 24.45
CA LEU A 83 34.71 11.10 23.56
C LEU A 83 33.20 11.18 23.77
N VAL A 84 32.49 10.04 23.74
CA VAL A 84 31.02 10.02 23.93
C VAL A 84 30.65 10.65 25.27
N THR A 85 31.33 10.27 26.35
CA THR A 85 31.14 10.87 27.68
C THR A 85 31.38 12.38 27.67
N GLY A 86 32.42 12.84 26.94
CA GLY A 86 32.72 14.25 26.79
C GLY A 86 31.63 15.03 26.03
N VAL A 87 31.10 14.47 24.94
CA VAL A 87 30.02 15.09 24.15
C VAL A 87 28.71 15.09 24.95
N LEU A 88 28.38 14.01 25.66
CA LEU A 88 27.23 13.97 26.57
C LEU A 88 27.34 15.02 27.68
N GLY A 89 28.53 15.23 28.23
CA GLY A 89 28.78 16.30 29.20
C GLY A 89 28.52 17.71 28.63
N ILE A 90 28.77 17.93 27.34
CA ILE A 90 28.37 19.18 26.67
C ILE A 90 26.85 19.25 26.49
N VAL A 91 26.18 18.17 26.07
CA VAL A 91 24.72 18.13 25.89
C VAL A 91 24.00 18.43 27.21
N ASP A 92 24.47 17.86 28.32
CA ASP A 92 23.95 18.14 29.67
C ASP A 92 24.14 19.61 30.05
N ARG A 93 25.32 20.17 29.74
CA ARG A 93 25.62 21.57 30.03
C ARG A 93 24.80 22.54 29.18
N LEU A 94 24.59 22.23 27.90
CA LEU A 94 23.69 22.96 27.00
C LEU A 94 22.26 22.94 27.55
N SER A 95 21.78 21.77 27.99
CA SER A 95 20.45 21.61 28.59
C SER A 95 20.28 22.47 29.85
N GLU A 96 21.29 22.50 30.72
CA GLU A 96 21.29 23.35 31.92
C GLU A 96 21.27 24.85 31.56
N LEU A 97 22.06 25.27 30.57
CA LEU A 97 22.10 26.66 30.10
C LEU A 97 20.79 27.10 29.47
N CYS A 98 20.18 26.27 28.62
CA CYS A 98 18.85 26.54 28.05
C CYS A 98 17.78 26.65 29.15
N GLY A 99 17.82 25.80 30.18
CA GLY A 99 16.90 25.90 31.32
C GLY A 99 17.05 27.20 32.11
N ARG A 100 18.29 27.69 32.30
CA ARG A 100 18.55 28.98 32.96
C ARG A 100 18.18 30.17 32.08
N LEU A 101 18.43 30.08 30.78
CA LEU A 101 18.07 31.08 29.78
C LEU A 101 16.54 31.24 29.69
N ALA A 102 15.78 30.15 29.77
CA ALA A 102 14.32 30.16 29.84
C ALA A 102 13.77 30.90 31.08
N ALA A 103 14.49 30.85 32.21
CA ALA A 103 14.07 31.51 33.44
C ALA A 103 14.49 32.99 33.52
N ALA A 104 15.67 33.33 33.00
CA ALA A 104 16.26 34.67 33.14
C ALA A 104 16.08 35.55 31.88
N GLY A 105 15.74 34.97 30.73
CA GLY A 105 15.62 35.67 29.44
C GLY A 105 16.95 36.17 28.86
N VAL A 106 18.07 35.98 29.57
CA VAL A 106 19.42 36.37 29.17
C VAL A 106 20.37 35.24 29.55
N GLU A 107 21.40 35.02 28.72
CA GLU A 107 22.40 33.98 28.98
C GLU A 107 23.16 34.30 30.28
N PRO A 108 23.21 33.37 31.25
CA PRO A 108 23.89 33.63 32.52
C PRO A 108 25.39 33.82 32.29
N ALA A 109 26.04 34.67 33.07
CA ALA A 109 27.50 34.77 33.06
C ALA A 109 28.13 33.48 33.62
N GLY A 110 29.24 33.04 33.03
CA GLY A 110 29.97 31.85 33.48
C GLY A 110 31.05 31.42 32.50
N ASP A 111 31.84 30.43 32.91
CA ASP A 111 32.94 29.85 32.13
C ASP A 111 32.69 28.35 31.95
N ASP A 112 32.72 27.89 30.69
CA ASP A 112 32.54 26.49 30.30
C ASP A 112 33.83 25.85 29.77
N SER A 113 34.97 26.54 29.91
CA SER A 113 36.28 26.07 29.42
C SER A 113 36.70 24.72 29.99
N LEU A 114 36.25 24.37 31.20
CA LEU A 114 36.54 23.07 31.82
C LEU A 114 35.84 21.91 31.10
N VAL A 115 34.58 22.10 30.69
CA VAL A 115 33.79 21.07 29.99
C VAL A 115 34.31 20.93 28.55
N ILE A 116 34.60 22.06 27.89
CA ILE A 116 35.22 22.08 26.56
C ILE A 116 36.62 21.44 26.58
N GLY A 117 37.44 21.74 27.59
CA GLY A 117 38.77 21.18 27.75
C GLY A 117 38.79 19.67 28.03
N ALA A 118 37.71 19.11 28.57
CA ALA A 118 37.57 17.67 28.79
C ALA A 118 37.52 16.88 27.46
N LEU A 119 36.94 17.46 26.39
CA LEU A 119 36.90 16.85 25.06
C LEU A 119 38.28 16.78 24.39
N ALA A 120 39.12 17.79 24.62
CA ALA A 120 40.49 17.85 24.08
C ALA A 120 41.43 16.87 24.79
N ARG A 121 41.27 16.61 26.11
CA ARG A 121 42.12 15.66 26.85
C ARG A 121 41.94 14.21 26.40
N ALA A 122 40.77 13.85 25.88
CA ALA A 122 40.53 12.51 25.36
C ALA A 122 41.20 12.24 23.99
N GLU A 123 41.74 13.27 23.31
CA GLU A 123 42.61 13.07 22.12
C GLU A 123 43.98 12.46 22.47
N ALA A 124 44.51 12.75 23.67
CA ALA A 124 45.86 12.35 24.04
C ALA A 124 46.02 10.84 24.37
N ASN A 125 44.91 10.15 24.66
CA ASN A 125 44.91 8.72 25.03
C ASN A 125 44.65 7.77 23.85
N ALA A 126 44.26 8.27 22.69
CA ALA A 126 43.84 7.46 21.54
C ALA A 126 44.96 7.10 20.54
N ALA A 127 46.20 7.54 20.78
CA ALA A 127 47.31 7.45 19.83
C ALA A 127 48.13 6.14 19.89
N THR A 128 47.51 4.97 20.05
CA THR A 128 48.25 3.68 20.11
C THR A 128 47.58 2.55 19.31
N GLU A 129 47.75 2.63 17.97
CA GLU A 129 47.81 1.54 16.94
C GLU A 129 46.67 0.48 16.77
N PRO A 130 46.58 -0.22 15.59
CA PRO A 130 46.83 0.24 14.21
C PRO A 130 45.78 -0.20 13.14
N ALA A 131 45.94 0.46 11.99
CA ALA A 131 45.35 0.39 10.64
C ALA A 131 44.67 -0.89 10.09
N ALA A 132 43.57 -0.67 9.35
CA ALA A 132 43.03 -1.58 8.33
C ALA A 132 42.54 -0.82 7.06
N ILE A 133 43.27 -1.08 5.96
CA ILE A 133 42.93 -1.16 4.52
C ILE A 133 41.70 -0.38 4.00
N GLU A 134 41.97 0.63 3.15
CA GLU A 134 40.97 1.34 2.34
C GLU A 134 40.49 0.51 1.13
N ILE A 135 39.18 0.35 1.00
CA ILE A 135 38.49 -0.05 -0.24
C ILE A 135 37.74 1.20 -0.73
N GLN A 136 38.05 1.66 -1.94
CA GLN A 136 37.35 2.77 -2.58
C GLN A 136 35.94 2.34 -2.97
N LEU A 137 34.95 2.79 -2.20
CA LEU A 137 33.53 2.73 -2.55
C LEU A 137 33.13 4.03 -3.29
N ARG A 138 32.26 3.85 -4.29
CA ARG A 138 31.57 4.86 -5.11
C ARG A 138 31.26 6.16 -4.32
N ARG A 139 31.48 7.31 -4.96
CA ARG A 139 31.20 8.65 -4.39
C ARG A 139 29.73 8.78 -4.00
N GLU A 140 29.49 9.36 -2.83
CA GLU A 140 28.18 9.68 -2.22
C GLU A 140 27.35 10.72 -3.00
N ASP A 141 27.90 11.30 -4.07
CA ASP A 141 27.22 12.30 -4.88
C ASP A 141 26.05 11.72 -5.69
N ASP A 142 26.09 10.41 -6.01
CA ASP A 142 25.05 9.77 -6.83
C ASP A 142 23.76 9.44 -6.02
N LEU A 143 23.88 9.16 -4.71
CA LEU A 143 22.72 8.87 -3.86
C LEU A 143 21.99 10.14 -3.39
N SER A 144 22.72 11.25 -3.33
CA SER A 144 22.21 12.55 -2.89
C SER A 144 21.27 13.19 -3.91
N ALA A 145 21.41 12.84 -5.20
CA ALA A 145 20.57 13.35 -6.27
C ALA A 145 19.15 12.73 -6.27
N GLU A 146 19.00 11.46 -5.86
CA GLU A 146 17.69 10.79 -5.81
C GLU A 146 16.84 11.20 -4.60
N LEU A 147 17.45 11.59 -3.47
CA LEU A 147 16.73 11.98 -2.24
C LEU A 147 16.35 13.46 -2.17
N GLN A 148 16.87 14.33 -3.04
CA GLN A 148 16.48 15.74 -3.13
C GLN A 148 15.08 15.97 -3.76
N GLY A 149 14.38 14.90 -4.14
CA GLY A 149 13.04 14.98 -4.74
C GLY A 149 11.89 15.29 -3.77
N TRP A 150 12.07 15.15 -2.45
CA TRP A 150 10.96 15.31 -1.49
C TRP A 150 11.10 16.59 -0.66
N ARG A 151 10.34 17.62 -1.05
CA ARG A 151 10.15 18.85 -0.27
C ARG A 151 9.15 18.58 0.86
N SER A 152 9.61 18.54 2.11
CA SER A 152 8.73 18.45 3.28
C SER A 152 8.36 19.84 3.83
N ILE A 153 7.14 19.98 4.36
CA ILE A 153 6.63 21.22 4.93
C ILE A 153 6.21 20.95 6.37
N ARG A 154 6.69 21.76 7.32
CA ARG A 154 6.30 21.68 8.73
C ARG A 154 4.93 22.33 8.89
N VAL A 155 3.92 21.55 9.29
CA VAL A 155 2.52 21.99 9.43
C VAL A 155 2.09 21.92 10.90
N PRO A 156 1.53 23.00 11.48
CA PRO A 156 0.97 22.97 12.83
C PRO A 156 -0.19 21.97 12.94
N LEU A 157 -0.22 21.18 14.02
CA LEU A 157 -1.28 20.18 14.26
C LEU A 157 -2.71 20.75 14.22
N PRO A 158 -3.01 21.94 14.79
CA PRO A 158 -4.36 22.51 14.70
C PRO A 158 -4.80 22.82 13.26
N LEU A 159 -3.85 23.03 12.35
CA LEU A 159 -4.17 23.25 10.94
C LEU A 159 -4.60 21.96 10.26
N LEU A 160 -3.92 20.84 10.54
CA LEU A 160 -4.33 19.50 10.06
C LEU A 160 -5.71 19.11 10.60
N ASP A 161 -5.99 19.41 11.87
CA ASP A 161 -7.32 19.17 12.47
C ASP A 161 -8.42 20.03 11.81
N SER A 162 -8.09 21.28 11.48
CA SER A 162 -8.98 22.18 10.74
C SER A 162 -9.23 21.69 9.32
N VAL A 163 -8.20 21.20 8.61
CA VAL A 163 -8.37 20.59 7.28
C VAL A 163 -9.25 19.35 7.35
N MET A 164 -9.09 18.49 8.36
CA MET A 164 -9.97 17.32 8.56
C MET A 164 -11.42 17.74 8.85
N THR A 165 -11.63 18.78 9.65
CA THR A 165 -12.96 19.33 9.91
C THR A 165 -13.57 19.85 8.61
N GLY A 166 -12.83 20.62 7.82
CA GLY A 166 -13.28 21.13 6.52
C GLY A 166 -13.58 20.02 5.51
N VAL A 167 -12.78 18.96 5.45
CA VAL A 167 -13.06 17.78 4.63
C VAL A 167 -14.32 17.07 5.10
N THR A 168 -14.53 16.96 6.41
CA THR A 168 -15.76 16.39 6.99
C THR A 168 -16.98 17.22 6.60
N ASP A 169 -16.90 18.55 6.68
CA ASP A 169 -17.96 19.47 6.26
C ASP A 169 -18.23 19.39 4.76
N ILE A 170 -17.19 19.21 3.93
CA ILE A 170 -17.33 18.99 2.48
C ILE A 170 -18.04 17.67 2.20
N VAL A 171 -17.74 16.60 2.95
CA VAL A 171 -18.43 15.31 2.83
C VAL A 171 -19.92 15.45 3.20
N LEU A 172 -20.23 16.19 4.28
CA LEU A 172 -21.61 16.49 4.67
C LEU A 172 -22.34 17.31 3.60
N ALA A 173 -21.71 18.39 3.11
CA ALA A 173 -22.26 19.24 2.04
C ALA A 173 -22.46 18.45 0.75
N ARG A 174 -21.54 17.54 0.41
CA ARG A 174 -21.67 16.62 -0.71
C ARG A 174 -22.89 15.74 -0.52
N ASN A 175 -23.11 15.15 0.65
CA ASN A 175 -24.27 14.29 0.89
C ASN A 175 -25.60 15.06 0.81
N GLU A 176 -25.65 16.28 1.34
CA GLU A 176 -26.79 17.18 1.18
C GLU A 176 -27.06 17.50 -0.30
N PHE A 177 -26.02 17.80 -1.08
CA PHE A 177 -26.14 18.07 -2.51
C PHE A 177 -26.57 16.83 -3.31
N ALA A 178 -26.07 15.66 -2.93
CA ALA A 178 -26.49 14.38 -3.49
C ALA A 178 -27.99 14.17 -3.31
N ARG A 179 -28.52 14.47 -2.11
CA ARG A 179 -29.95 14.40 -1.79
C ARG A 179 -30.76 15.39 -2.64
N MET A 180 -30.33 16.64 -2.75
CA MET A 180 -31.00 17.65 -3.58
C MET A 180 -31.04 17.26 -5.06
N LEU A 181 -29.94 16.72 -5.60
CA LEU A 181 -29.89 16.23 -6.99
C LEU A 181 -30.87 15.08 -7.25
N ARG A 182 -31.06 14.20 -6.25
CA ARG A 182 -32.05 13.11 -6.31
C ARG A 182 -33.48 13.63 -6.30
N GLU A 183 -33.80 14.59 -5.43
CA GLU A 183 -35.15 15.18 -5.32
C GLU A 183 -35.53 16.05 -6.53
N SER A 184 -34.54 16.61 -7.22
CA SER A 184 -34.76 17.55 -8.34
C SER A 184 -34.96 16.87 -9.70
N GLY A 185 -34.76 15.55 -9.80
CA GLY A 185 -34.81 14.83 -11.09
C GLY A 185 -33.71 15.27 -12.06
N ALA A 186 -32.49 15.49 -11.57
CA ALA A 186 -31.38 16.05 -12.35
C ALA A 186 -30.96 15.16 -13.53
N ASP A 187 -30.52 15.79 -14.63
CA ASP A 187 -30.04 15.09 -15.83
C ASP A 187 -28.85 14.17 -15.54
N ALA A 188 -28.76 13.06 -16.29
CA ALA A 188 -27.71 12.04 -16.15
C ALA A 188 -26.27 12.61 -16.26
N SER A 189 -26.09 13.70 -17.01
CA SER A 189 -24.79 14.39 -17.14
C SER A 189 -24.37 15.12 -15.87
N VAL A 190 -25.33 15.65 -15.11
CA VAL A 190 -25.11 16.32 -13.82
C VAL A 190 -24.80 15.27 -12.76
N ILE A 191 -25.52 14.16 -12.76
CA ILE A 191 -25.27 13.01 -11.86
C ILE A 191 -23.86 12.48 -12.08
N ALA A 192 -23.46 12.20 -13.32
CA ALA A 192 -22.11 11.71 -13.63
C ALA A 192 -21.01 12.72 -13.25
N SER A 193 -21.28 14.03 -13.33
CA SER A 193 -20.33 15.07 -12.91
C SER A 193 -20.22 15.17 -11.39
N PHE A 194 -21.33 14.95 -10.68
CA PHE A 194 -21.38 14.89 -9.23
C PHE A 194 -20.69 13.63 -8.67
N GLU A 195 -20.80 12.49 -9.36
CA GLU A 195 -20.03 11.27 -9.01
C GLU A 195 -18.52 11.52 -9.10
N ARG A 196 -18.03 12.14 -10.18
CA ARG A 196 -16.60 12.51 -10.30
C ARG A 196 -16.14 13.48 -9.20
N LEU A 197 -16.99 14.42 -8.80
CA LEU A 197 -16.71 15.32 -7.67
C LEU A 197 -16.63 14.52 -6.35
N SER A 198 -17.54 13.56 -6.18
CA SER A 198 -17.55 12.68 -5.01
C SER A 198 -16.28 11.86 -4.88
N ASP A 199 -15.82 11.25 -5.98
CA ASP A 199 -14.58 10.48 -6.01
C ASP A 199 -13.37 11.37 -5.67
N SER A 200 -13.38 12.61 -6.15
CA SER A 200 -12.33 13.59 -5.88
C SER A 200 -12.31 14.00 -4.39
N ILE A 201 -13.48 14.15 -3.76
CA ILE A 201 -13.62 14.43 -2.33
C ILE A 201 -13.14 13.23 -1.50
N ALA A 202 -13.49 12.01 -1.89
CA ALA A 202 -13.02 10.79 -1.24
C ALA A 202 -11.49 10.67 -1.32
N GLY A 203 -10.90 10.97 -2.49
CA GLY A 203 -9.45 11.02 -2.69
C GLY A 203 -8.78 12.09 -1.81
N MET A 204 -9.34 13.30 -1.74
CA MET A 204 -8.84 14.36 -0.86
C MET A 204 -8.85 13.94 0.61
N ARG A 205 -9.94 13.33 1.08
CA ARG A 205 -10.04 12.82 2.45
C ARG A 205 -8.97 11.78 2.74
N GLN A 206 -8.76 10.83 1.83
CA GLN A 206 -7.73 9.81 1.98
C GLN A 206 -6.34 10.43 2.14
N SER A 207 -6.01 11.41 1.31
CA SER A 207 -4.74 12.14 1.39
C SER A 207 -4.56 12.87 2.73
N VAL A 208 -5.60 13.53 3.24
CA VAL A 208 -5.52 14.21 4.55
C VAL A 208 -5.43 13.18 5.69
N SER A 209 -6.12 12.04 5.57
CA SER A 209 -6.00 10.95 6.55
C SER A 209 -4.58 10.38 6.59
N GLN A 210 -3.91 10.24 5.44
CA GLN A 210 -2.51 9.81 5.38
C GLN A 210 -1.56 10.82 6.02
N MET A 211 -1.81 12.12 5.86
CA MET A 211 -1.03 13.18 6.53
C MET A 211 -1.13 13.13 8.06
N ARG A 212 -2.15 12.47 8.62
CA ARG A 212 -2.38 12.34 10.07
C ARG A 212 -1.72 11.10 10.70
N MET A 213 -1.20 10.19 9.88
CA MET A 213 -0.57 8.96 10.35
C MET A 213 0.71 9.26 11.13
N GLN A 214 0.95 8.49 12.19
CA GLN A 214 2.15 8.57 13.01
C GLN A 214 2.76 7.19 13.22
N ARG A 215 4.10 7.13 13.22
CA ARG A 215 4.83 5.90 13.57
C ARG A 215 4.55 5.49 15.01
N ILE A 216 4.29 4.20 15.21
CA ILE A 216 4.01 3.57 16.51
C ILE A 216 5.20 3.68 17.47
N ASP A 217 6.43 3.88 16.98
CA ASP A 217 7.62 4.16 17.80
C ASP A 217 7.38 5.19 18.92
N LYS A 218 6.56 6.21 18.66
CA LYS A 218 6.21 7.24 19.67
C LYS A 218 5.43 6.68 20.86
N LEU A 219 4.68 5.58 20.70
CA LEU A 219 4.03 4.86 21.80
C LEU A 219 5.03 4.05 22.63
N PHE A 220 6.09 3.52 21.99
CA PHE A 220 7.06 2.67 22.66
C PHE A 220 8.13 3.47 23.41
N ALA A 221 8.46 4.68 22.94
CA ALA A 221 9.47 5.55 23.53
C ALA A 221 9.42 5.74 25.07
N PRO A 222 8.25 5.94 25.73
CA PRO A 222 8.20 6.08 27.18
C PRO A 222 8.33 4.75 27.96
N LEU A 223 8.07 3.60 27.32
CA LEU A 223 8.00 2.31 28.01
C LEU A 223 9.33 1.87 28.66
N PRO A 224 10.51 1.94 28.01
CA PRO A 224 11.78 1.52 28.61
C PRO A 224 12.06 2.20 29.96
N ARG A 225 11.73 3.49 30.09
CA ARG A 225 11.90 4.25 31.33
C ARG A 225 10.95 3.75 32.41
N ILE A 226 9.66 3.61 32.09
CA ILE A 226 8.62 3.11 33.02
C ILE A 226 8.97 1.70 33.52
N VAL A 227 9.41 0.82 32.61
CA VAL A 227 9.83 -0.55 32.94
C VAL A 227 11.01 -0.54 33.90
N ARG A 228 12.03 0.30 33.64
CA ARG A 228 13.23 0.40 34.47
C ARG A 228 12.91 0.91 35.88
N ASP A 229 12.10 1.96 35.99
CA ASP A 229 11.72 2.57 37.26
C ASP A 229 10.89 1.58 38.11
N LEU A 230 9.88 0.93 37.50
CA LEU A 230 9.03 -0.03 38.21
C LEU A 230 9.77 -1.33 38.59
N ALA A 231 10.66 -1.81 37.73
CA ALA A 231 11.51 -2.96 38.02
C ALA A 231 12.43 -2.69 39.22
N ARG A 232 12.98 -1.47 39.32
CA ARG A 232 13.80 -1.04 40.46
C ARG A 232 12.98 -0.98 41.75
N ASP A 233 11.79 -0.38 41.71
CA ASP A 233 10.93 -0.23 42.89
C ASP A 233 10.48 -1.57 43.48
N LEU A 234 10.24 -2.57 42.62
CA LEU A 234 9.82 -3.92 43.03
C LEU A 234 10.98 -4.92 43.24
N GLY A 235 12.22 -4.50 43.02
CA GLY A 235 13.40 -5.36 43.14
C GLY A 235 13.46 -6.50 42.10
N LYS A 236 12.95 -6.28 40.89
CA LYS A 236 12.95 -7.26 39.79
C LYS A 236 13.96 -6.86 38.71
N LYS A 237 14.57 -7.83 38.03
CA LYS A 237 15.42 -7.57 36.84
C LYS A 237 14.61 -7.82 35.57
N VAL A 238 14.42 -6.79 34.76
CA VAL A 238 13.61 -6.86 33.54
C VAL A 238 14.37 -6.25 32.36
N LYS A 239 14.44 -7.01 31.26
CA LYS A 239 14.88 -6.56 29.93
C LYS A 239 13.65 -6.20 29.11
N PHE A 240 13.67 -5.01 28.51
CA PHE A 240 12.62 -4.55 27.61
C PHE A 240 13.12 -4.58 26.17
N ALA A 241 12.31 -5.09 25.25
CA ALA A 241 12.63 -5.13 23.83
C ALA A 241 11.39 -4.78 22.99
N THR A 242 11.61 -4.11 21.86
CA THR A 242 10.56 -3.65 20.95
C THR A 242 10.83 -4.07 19.51
N SER A 243 9.78 -4.20 18.71
CA SER A 243 9.86 -4.48 17.27
C SER A 243 8.65 -3.91 16.54
N GLY A 244 8.76 -3.61 15.25
CA GLY A 244 7.64 -3.11 14.45
C GLY A 244 7.29 -1.64 14.70
N GLY A 245 8.29 -0.84 15.02
CA GLY A 245 8.16 0.58 15.34
C GLY A 245 7.79 1.47 14.14
N GLU A 246 8.16 1.00 12.96
CA GLU A 246 7.91 1.58 11.64
C GLU A 246 6.44 1.55 11.22
N VAL A 247 5.59 0.77 11.90
CA VAL A 247 4.16 0.69 11.59
C VAL A 247 3.50 2.04 11.86
N GLU A 248 2.69 2.48 10.89
CA GLU A 248 1.94 3.74 10.98
C GLU A 248 0.53 3.53 11.54
N LEU A 249 0.10 4.43 12.43
CA LEU A 249 -1.23 4.42 13.04
C LEU A 249 -1.77 5.85 13.13
N ASP A 250 -3.09 5.99 13.03
CA ASP A 250 -3.79 7.26 13.20
C ASP A 250 -3.50 7.91 14.57
N ARG A 251 -3.32 9.24 14.59
CA ARG A 251 -3.04 10.02 15.81
C ARG A 251 -4.06 9.78 16.94
N GLU A 252 -5.35 9.75 16.63
CA GLU A 252 -6.40 9.58 17.64
C GLU A 252 -6.36 8.16 18.22
N MET A 253 -6.08 7.16 17.37
CA MET A 253 -5.87 5.77 17.79
C MET A 253 -4.63 5.64 18.67
N MET A 254 -3.53 6.33 18.32
CA MET A 254 -2.31 6.37 19.12
C MET A 254 -2.59 6.90 20.53
N GLU A 255 -3.29 8.04 20.66
CA GLU A 255 -3.61 8.64 21.96
C GLU A 255 -4.49 7.71 22.81
N ASN A 256 -5.48 7.04 22.21
CA ASN A 256 -6.36 6.11 22.91
C ASN A 256 -5.70 4.81 23.36
N ILE A 257 -4.66 4.34 22.65
CA ILE A 257 -3.95 3.08 22.98
C ILE A 257 -2.83 3.30 23.99
N ARG A 258 -2.30 4.52 24.11
CA ARG A 258 -1.17 4.84 24.98
C ARG A 258 -1.36 4.40 26.43
N ASP A 259 -2.48 4.79 27.04
CA ASP A 259 -2.78 4.47 28.43
C ASP A 259 -3.01 2.96 28.65
N PRO A 260 -3.82 2.26 27.82
CA PRO A 260 -3.92 0.80 27.84
C PRO A 260 -2.58 0.07 27.78
N LEU A 261 -1.69 0.49 26.87
CA LEU A 261 -0.38 -0.13 26.68
C LEU A 261 0.48 -0.03 27.95
N ILE A 262 0.56 1.17 28.53
CA ILE A 262 1.30 1.43 29.77
C ILE A 262 0.75 0.57 30.92
N HIS A 263 -0.58 0.45 31.01
CA HIS A 263 -1.23 -0.34 32.04
C HIS A 263 -0.93 -1.84 31.91
N ILE A 264 -0.96 -2.38 30.69
CA ILE A 264 -0.63 -3.78 30.42
C ILE A 264 0.82 -4.07 30.83
N VAL A 265 1.77 -3.23 30.42
CA VAL A 265 3.19 -3.38 30.76
C VAL A 265 3.43 -3.30 32.27
N ARG A 266 2.74 -2.38 32.95
CA ARG A 266 2.79 -2.28 34.42
C ARG A 266 2.29 -3.58 35.09
N ASN A 267 1.14 -4.09 34.67
CA ASN A 267 0.59 -5.34 35.24
C ASN A 267 1.49 -6.55 34.99
N ALA A 268 2.15 -6.60 33.83
CA ALA A 268 3.15 -7.63 33.55
C ALA A 268 4.30 -7.57 34.56
N ILE A 269 4.78 -6.39 34.92
CA ILE A 269 5.86 -6.22 35.91
C ILE A 269 5.38 -6.46 37.33
N ASP A 270 4.24 -5.89 37.74
CA ASP A 270 3.71 -5.99 39.11
C ASP A 270 3.33 -7.44 39.46
N HIS A 271 2.51 -8.06 38.62
CA HIS A 271 1.87 -9.35 38.92
C HIS A 271 2.40 -10.50 38.06
N GLY A 272 2.68 -10.26 36.78
CA GLY A 272 3.12 -11.30 35.84
C GLY A 272 4.49 -11.88 36.19
N ILE A 273 5.50 -11.00 36.28
CA ILE A 273 6.90 -11.36 36.53
C ILE A 273 7.08 -11.74 38.00
N GLU A 274 7.68 -12.91 38.25
CA GLU A 274 8.01 -13.39 39.58
C GLU A 274 9.22 -12.61 40.18
N ALA A 275 9.37 -12.65 41.50
CA ALA A 275 10.59 -12.16 42.14
C ALA A 275 11.80 -13.03 41.75
N ILE A 276 13.01 -12.50 41.94
CA ILE A 276 14.28 -13.17 41.57
C ILE A 276 14.33 -14.60 42.11
N ASP A 277 14.04 -14.79 43.40
CA ASP A 277 14.05 -16.11 44.05
C ASP A 277 13.02 -17.07 43.43
N GLY A 278 11.84 -16.55 43.08
CA GLY A 278 10.78 -17.30 42.42
C GLY A 278 11.15 -17.75 41.00
N ARG A 279 11.91 -16.93 40.26
CA ARG A 279 12.39 -17.28 38.90
C ARG A 279 13.45 -18.37 38.94
N VAL A 280 14.40 -18.29 39.88
CA VAL A 280 15.42 -19.33 40.07
C VAL A 280 14.78 -20.65 40.47
N ALA A 281 13.81 -20.63 41.38
CA ALA A 281 13.07 -21.84 41.78
C ALA A 281 12.28 -22.46 40.61
N ALA A 282 11.80 -21.65 39.66
CA ALA A 282 11.12 -22.09 38.46
C ALA A 282 12.07 -22.49 37.31
N GLY A 283 13.39 -22.39 37.48
CA GLY A 283 14.39 -22.71 36.45
C GLY A 283 14.47 -21.69 35.31
N LYS A 284 14.01 -20.45 35.54
CA LYS A 284 14.01 -19.37 34.54
C LYS A 284 15.23 -18.46 34.68
N ASP A 285 15.54 -17.71 33.62
CA ASP A 285 16.57 -16.67 33.68
C ASP A 285 16.22 -15.62 34.75
N ILE A 286 17.24 -15.12 35.45
CA ILE A 286 17.14 -14.13 36.51
C ILE A 286 16.57 -12.80 35.97
N THR A 287 16.83 -12.51 34.70
CA THR A 287 16.34 -11.35 33.96
C THR A 287 15.07 -11.75 33.20
N ALA A 288 13.93 -11.21 33.62
CA ALA A 288 12.68 -11.36 32.90
C ALA A 288 12.69 -10.55 31.60
N THR A 289 11.95 -10.99 30.58
CA THR A 289 11.85 -10.28 29.30
C THR A 289 10.43 -9.81 29.06
N ILE A 290 10.26 -8.52 28.78
CA ILE A 290 9.03 -7.95 28.23
C ILE A 290 9.32 -7.55 26.79
N PHE A 291 8.52 -8.09 25.87
CA PHE A 291 8.61 -7.83 24.45
C PHE A 291 7.32 -7.19 23.95
N VAL A 292 7.44 -6.02 23.32
CA VAL A 292 6.32 -5.31 22.69
C VAL A 292 6.57 -5.25 21.19
N SER A 293 5.65 -5.81 20.39
CA SER A 293 5.75 -5.75 18.94
C SER A 293 4.48 -5.21 18.33
N ALA A 294 4.60 -4.36 17.31
CA ALA A 294 3.50 -4.05 16.42
C ALA A 294 3.72 -4.72 15.06
N ARG A 295 2.64 -5.13 14.40
CA ARG A 295 2.67 -5.57 13.01
C ARG A 295 1.40 -5.15 12.31
N GLN A 296 1.51 -4.77 11.05
CA GLN A 296 0.35 -4.59 10.20
C GLN A 296 -0.10 -5.93 9.62
N SER A 297 -1.38 -6.24 9.74
CA SER A 297 -2.01 -7.42 9.14
C SER A 297 -3.30 -6.98 8.43
N GLY A 298 -3.22 -6.81 7.10
CA GLY A 298 -4.31 -6.25 6.31
C GLY A 298 -4.66 -4.82 6.74
N ASN A 299 -5.93 -4.58 7.07
CA ASN A 299 -6.44 -3.29 7.57
C ASN A 299 -6.42 -3.18 9.11
N GLN A 300 -5.73 -4.09 9.79
CA GLN A 300 -5.60 -4.10 11.24
C GLN A 300 -4.13 -4.00 11.65
N ILE A 301 -3.90 -3.35 12.77
CA ILE A 301 -2.63 -3.34 13.48
C ILE A 301 -2.75 -4.30 14.65
N GLU A 302 -1.84 -5.25 14.70
CA GLU A 302 -1.70 -6.16 15.81
C GLU A 302 -0.55 -5.71 16.71
N VAL A 303 -0.89 -5.22 17.91
CA VAL A 303 0.09 -4.88 18.95
C VAL A 303 0.11 -6.02 19.97
N ALA A 304 1.21 -6.77 19.99
CA ALA A 304 1.42 -7.87 20.92
C ALA A 304 2.35 -7.45 22.06
N ILE A 305 1.92 -7.69 23.29
CA ILE A 305 2.71 -7.52 24.51
C ILE A 305 2.93 -8.92 25.08
N ARG A 306 4.19 -9.32 25.24
CA ARG A 306 4.57 -10.64 25.76
C ARG A 306 5.49 -10.49 26.96
N ASP A 307 5.19 -11.22 28.03
CA ASP A 307 6.08 -11.45 29.16
C ASP A 307 6.45 -12.93 29.28
N ASP A 308 7.57 -13.21 29.92
CA ASP A 308 8.04 -14.57 30.26
C ASP A 308 7.78 -14.94 31.75
N GLY A 309 6.80 -14.27 32.35
CA GLY A 309 6.44 -14.42 33.76
C GLY A 309 5.71 -15.72 34.07
N ARG A 310 4.99 -15.76 35.18
CA ARG A 310 4.29 -16.97 35.64
C ARG A 310 3.04 -17.32 34.81
N GLY A 311 2.60 -16.40 33.94
CA GLY A 311 1.29 -16.48 33.29
C GLY A 311 0.12 -16.28 34.27
N LEU A 312 -1.10 -16.46 33.78
CA LEU A 312 -2.34 -16.42 34.57
C LEU A 312 -2.73 -17.85 34.99
N SER A 313 -3.04 -18.06 36.27
CA SER A 313 -3.62 -19.33 36.73
C SER A 313 -5.16 -19.28 36.61
N PRO A 314 -5.77 -20.12 35.76
CA PRO A 314 -7.23 -20.15 35.62
C PRO A 314 -7.94 -20.50 36.94
N ASP A 315 -7.35 -21.41 37.72
CA ASP A 315 -7.93 -21.85 38.99
C ASP A 315 -7.88 -20.75 40.05
N ALA A 316 -6.78 -19.98 40.10
CA ALA A 316 -6.66 -18.83 40.99
C ALA A 316 -7.63 -17.70 40.60
N LEU A 317 -7.81 -17.45 39.29
CA LEU A 317 -8.79 -16.48 38.79
C LEU A 317 -10.21 -16.88 39.17
N VAL A 318 -10.57 -18.15 38.99
CA VAL A 318 -11.89 -18.69 39.36
C VAL A 318 -12.13 -18.60 40.86
N ALA A 319 -11.16 -19.03 41.69
CA ALA A 319 -11.28 -18.96 43.14
C ALA A 319 -11.50 -17.51 43.62
N LYS A 320 -10.76 -16.57 43.02
CA LYS A 320 -10.89 -15.14 43.32
C LYS A 320 -12.22 -14.55 42.82
N ALA A 321 -12.73 -15.00 41.67
CA ALA A 321 -14.01 -14.56 41.12
C ALA A 321 -15.20 -15.04 41.97
N ILE A 322 -15.11 -16.26 42.52
CA ILE A 322 -16.09 -16.78 43.48
C ILE A 322 -16.03 -15.98 44.79
N ALA A 323 -14.83 -15.71 45.32
CA ALA A 323 -14.65 -14.93 46.54
C ALA A 323 -15.16 -13.49 46.39
N ALA A 324 -14.94 -12.88 45.23
CA ALA A 324 -15.43 -11.55 44.88
C ALA A 324 -16.93 -11.52 44.49
N ARG A 325 -17.62 -12.67 44.53
CA ARG A 325 -19.04 -12.83 44.13
C ARG A 325 -19.33 -12.38 42.69
N VAL A 326 -18.34 -12.44 41.81
CA VAL A 326 -18.50 -12.13 40.38
C VAL A 326 -19.15 -13.31 39.63
N VAL A 327 -18.90 -14.54 40.09
CA VAL A 327 -19.41 -15.78 39.48
C VAL A 327 -19.75 -16.79 40.58
N THR A 328 -20.79 -17.59 40.40
CA THR A 328 -21.13 -18.68 41.33
C THR A 328 -20.24 -19.91 41.12
N ALA A 329 -20.11 -20.77 42.14
CA ALA A 329 -19.32 -22.01 42.04
C ALA A 329 -19.86 -22.97 40.97
N THR A 330 -21.16 -22.93 40.69
CA THR A 330 -21.84 -23.70 39.63
C THR A 330 -21.49 -23.16 38.24
N GLU A 331 -21.59 -21.85 38.04
CA GLU A 331 -21.24 -21.20 36.77
C GLU A 331 -19.74 -21.36 36.47
N ALA A 332 -18.87 -21.22 37.47
CA ALA A 332 -17.42 -21.35 37.32
C ALA A 332 -16.97 -22.73 36.84
N ARG A 333 -17.74 -23.80 37.13
CA ARG A 333 -17.46 -25.16 36.64
C ARG A 333 -17.85 -25.36 35.18
N ALA A 334 -18.80 -24.57 34.67
CA ALA A 334 -19.24 -24.65 33.28
C ALA A 334 -18.31 -23.88 32.31
N LEU A 335 -17.45 -23.00 32.83
CA LEU A 335 -16.54 -22.20 32.00
C LEU A 335 -15.42 -23.04 31.37
N SER A 336 -15.21 -22.84 30.08
CA SER A 336 -14.04 -23.32 29.33
C SER A 336 -12.75 -22.65 29.80
N ALA A 337 -11.60 -23.20 29.44
CA ALA A 337 -10.29 -22.64 29.80
C ALA A 337 -10.10 -21.19 29.31
N ARG A 338 -10.65 -20.85 28.15
CA ARG A 338 -10.63 -19.48 27.60
C ARG A 338 -11.52 -18.55 28.42
N GLU A 339 -12.76 -18.95 28.71
CA GLU A 339 -13.70 -18.13 29.47
C GLU A 339 -13.22 -17.88 30.91
N LYS A 340 -12.50 -18.84 31.52
CA LYS A 340 -11.84 -18.65 32.82
C LYS A 340 -10.78 -17.54 32.79
N LEU A 341 -10.06 -17.37 31.69
CA LEU A 341 -9.08 -16.29 31.53
C LEU A 341 -9.77 -14.94 31.29
N GLU A 342 -10.87 -14.93 30.54
CA GLU A 342 -11.65 -13.72 30.27
C GLU A 342 -12.29 -13.10 31.53
N LEU A 343 -12.36 -13.83 32.64
CA LEU A 343 -12.76 -13.30 33.94
C LEU A 343 -11.92 -12.09 34.39
N ILE A 344 -10.67 -11.99 33.95
CA ILE A 344 -9.80 -10.84 34.26
C ILE A 344 -10.36 -9.51 33.75
N PHE A 345 -11.21 -9.54 32.72
CA PHE A 345 -11.84 -8.36 32.13
C PHE A 345 -13.20 -7.99 32.74
N ARG A 346 -13.67 -8.72 33.76
CA ARG A 346 -14.97 -8.45 34.38
C ARG A 346 -14.91 -7.14 35.20
N PRO A 347 -15.94 -6.27 35.10
CA PRO A 347 -15.99 -5.04 35.87
C PRO A 347 -15.84 -5.28 37.37
N GLY A 348 -14.96 -4.52 38.03
CA GLY A 348 -14.71 -4.64 39.47
C GLY A 348 -13.87 -5.84 39.90
N PHE A 349 -13.34 -6.62 38.95
CA PHE A 349 -12.39 -7.70 39.22
C PHE A 349 -10.96 -7.16 39.22
N SER A 350 -10.40 -6.90 40.41
CA SER A 350 -8.99 -6.56 40.58
C SER A 350 -8.23 -7.68 41.30
N THR A 351 -7.08 -8.07 40.77
CA THR A 351 -6.20 -9.06 41.38
C THR A 351 -5.41 -8.53 42.59
N ALA A 352 -5.47 -7.23 42.89
CA ALA A 352 -4.81 -6.66 44.07
C ALA A 352 -5.61 -6.94 45.36
N ALA A 353 -4.91 -7.21 46.47
CA ALA A 353 -5.49 -7.33 47.81
C ALA A 353 -5.47 -6.00 48.59
N GLU A 354 -4.68 -5.02 48.14
CA GLU A 354 -4.58 -3.68 48.70
C GLU A 354 -4.58 -2.63 47.57
N ILE A 355 -5.23 -1.50 47.83
CA ILE A 355 -5.18 -0.32 46.96
C ILE A 355 -3.86 0.39 47.26
N THR A 356 -2.84 0.21 46.42
CA THR A 356 -1.57 0.93 46.56
C THR A 356 -1.78 2.41 46.26
N ALA A 357 -1.14 3.28 47.06
CA ALA A 357 -1.34 4.74 47.10
C ALA A 357 -1.01 5.50 45.80
N ILE A 358 -0.57 4.82 44.74
CA ILE A 358 -0.17 5.43 43.46
C ILE A 358 -1.30 5.32 42.42
N SER A 359 -2.40 4.61 42.70
CA SER A 359 -3.49 4.36 41.76
C SER A 359 -4.75 5.19 42.06
N GLY A 360 -4.63 6.52 41.98
CA GLY A 360 -5.74 7.46 42.17
C GLY A 360 -6.84 7.44 41.09
N ARG A 361 -6.90 6.42 40.22
CA ARG A 361 -7.94 6.32 39.15
C ARG A 361 -8.60 4.94 38.98
N GLY A 362 -8.31 3.95 39.83
CA GLY A 362 -9.05 2.68 39.82
C GLY A 362 -9.05 1.94 38.47
N VAL A 363 -7.90 1.85 37.80
CA VAL A 363 -7.80 1.24 36.46
C VAL A 363 -7.55 -0.25 36.58
N GLY A 364 -8.55 -1.06 36.25
CA GLY A 364 -8.44 -2.50 36.07
C GLY A 364 -8.26 -2.90 34.60
N MET A 365 -8.06 -4.19 34.37
CA MET A 365 -7.96 -4.75 33.02
C MET A 365 -9.29 -4.63 32.23
N ASP A 366 -10.41 -4.43 32.93
CA ASP A 366 -11.71 -4.06 32.38
C ASP A 366 -11.70 -2.71 31.63
N ILE A 367 -10.99 -1.70 32.17
CA ILE A 367 -10.85 -0.38 31.52
C ILE A 367 -9.99 -0.51 30.25
N VAL A 368 -8.93 -1.32 30.29
CA VAL A 368 -8.10 -1.60 29.11
C VAL A 368 -8.93 -2.21 27.98
N LYS A 369 -9.72 -3.24 28.29
CA LYS A 369 -10.63 -3.86 27.31
C LYS A 369 -11.65 -2.85 26.78
N SER A 370 -12.31 -2.10 27.67
CA SER A 370 -13.30 -1.10 27.26
C SER A 370 -12.70 0.00 26.36
N ASN A 371 -11.49 0.48 26.65
CA ASN A 371 -10.84 1.52 25.84
C ASN A 371 -10.43 1.00 24.46
N VAL A 372 -9.95 -0.23 24.37
CA VAL A 372 -9.64 -0.86 23.07
C VAL A 372 -10.91 -1.19 22.28
N GLU A 373 -11.98 -1.62 22.94
CA GLU A 373 -13.28 -1.86 22.30
C GLU A 373 -13.94 -0.57 21.79
N LYS A 374 -13.80 0.56 22.50
CA LYS A 374 -14.34 1.87 22.06
C LYS A 374 -13.80 2.33 20.72
N ILE A 375 -12.55 1.99 20.42
CA ILE A 375 -11.88 2.35 19.16
C ILE A 375 -12.05 1.29 18.07
N GLY A 376 -12.92 0.29 18.29
CA GLY A 376 -13.20 -0.77 17.32
C GLY A 376 -12.16 -1.89 17.33
N GLY A 377 -11.34 -1.97 18.38
CA GLY A 377 -10.35 -3.02 18.55
C GLY A 377 -10.83 -4.20 19.38
N VAL A 378 -10.05 -5.28 19.36
CA VAL A 378 -10.28 -6.52 20.12
C VAL A 378 -9.04 -6.84 20.95
N VAL A 379 -9.24 -7.35 22.17
CA VAL A 379 -8.17 -7.83 23.05
C VAL A 379 -8.25 -9.35 23.15
N GLU A 380 -7.16 -10.03 22.81
CA GLU A 380 -7.01 -11.47 22.98
C GLU A 380 -5.92 -11.83 24.00
N LEU A 381 -6.15 -12.88 24.78
CA LEU A 381 -5.21 -13.43 25.74
C LEU A 381 -4.66 -14.77 25.25
N ARG A 382 -3.35 -14.90 25.19
CA ARG A 382 -2.63 -16.17 24.99
C ARG A 382 -1.78 -16.44 26.21
N ASN A 383 -2.18 -17.44 26.99
CA ASN A 383 -1.60 -17.71 28.29
C ASN A 383 -0.97 -19.10 28.32
N GLU A 384 0.29 -19.18 28.74
CA GLU A 384 0.97 -20.43 29.06
C GLU A 384 1.44 -20.41 30.52
N VAL A 385 0.77 -21.17 31.38
CA VAL A 385 1.08 -21.21 32.82
C VAL A 385 2.54 -21.62 33.02
N GLY A 386 3.29 -20.82 33.76
CA GLY A 386 4.71 -21.01 34.01
C GLY A 386 5.64 -20.55 32.88
N LYS A 387 5.13 -20.14 31.72
CA LYS A 387 5.95 -19.62 30.60
C LYS A 387 5.67 -18.17 30.24
N GLY A 388 4.53 -17.63 30.66
CA GLY A 388 4.21 -16.21 30.55
C GLY A 388 2.84 -15.94 29.96
N LEU A 389 2.56 -14.66 29.73
CA LEU A 389 1.32 -14.19 29.12
C LEU A 389 1.66 -13.36 27.87
N SER A 390 0.84 -13.52 26.84
CA SER A 390 0.84 -12.67 25.66
C SER A 390 -0.54 -12.06 25.46
N ILE A 391 -0.60 -10.74 25.50
CA ILE A 391 -1.80 -9.94 25.24
C ILE A 391 -1.69 -9.39 23.83
N LEU A 392 -2.67 -9.70 22.98
CA LEU A 392 -2.74 -9.23 21.60
C LEU A 392 -3.86 -8.20 21.48
N LEU A 393 -3.50 -6.97 21.11
CA LEU A 393 -4.44 -5.92 20.76
C LEU A 393 -4.56 -5.87 19.25
N ARG A 394 -5.76 -6.11 18.73
CA ARG A 394 -6.07 -5.89 17.31
C ARG A 394 -6.83 -4.59 17.20
N VAL A 395 -6.27 -3.59 16.56
CA VAL A 395 -6.92 -2.30 16.34
C VAL A 395 -7.01 -2.01 14.85
N PRO A 396 -8.08 -1.38 14.36
CA PRO A 396 -8.13 -0.95 12.96
C PRO A 396 -7.08 0.13 12.70
N MET A 397 -6.55 0.20 11.48
CA MET A 397 -5.58 1.23 11.10
C MET A 397 -6.18 2.65 11.14
N THR A 398 -7.48 2.77 10.87
CA THR A 398 -8.23 4.03 10.83
C THR A 398 -9.66 3.85 11.36
N LEU A 399 -10.31 4.95 11.78
CA LEU A 399 -11.78 4.98 11.87
C LEU A 399 -12.33 4.66 10.49
N THR A 400 -13.00 3.51 10.37
CA THR A 400 -13.36 2.98 9.05
C THR A 400 -14.59 3.69 8.53
N ILE A 401 -14.39 4.51 7.50
CA ILE A 401 -15.46 5.02 6.66
C ILE A 401 -15.71 3.96 5.58
N ILE A 402 -16.91 3.39 5.57
CA ILE A 402 -17.31 2.46 4.52
C ILE A 402 -18.34 3.12 3.62
N SER A 403 -18.38 2.72 2.36
CA SER A 403 -19.58 2.95 1.56
C SER A 403 -20.62 1.91 1.93
N GLY A 404 -21.74 2.34 2.50
CA GLY A 404 -22.84 1.49 2.92
C GLY A 404 -24.08 1.68 2.04
N LEU A 405 -24.73 0.58 1.69
CA LEU A 405 -26.06 0.55 1.11
C LEU A 405 -27.10 0.57 2.23
N MET A 406 -27.97 1.57 2.22
CA MET A 406 -29.05 1.74 3.18
C MET A 406 -30.24 0.87 2.76
N VAL A 407 -30.64 -0.03 3.64
CA VAL A 407 -31.73 -0.97 3.42
C VAL A 407 -32.75 -0.85 4.54
N ARG A 408 -34.02 -1.10 4.23
CA ARG A 408 -35.10 -1.10 5.20
C ARG A 408 -35.63 -2.51 5.42
N ALA A 409 -35.92 -2.83 6.67
CA ALA A 409 -36.61 -4.05 7.05
C ALA A 409 -37.39 -3.87 8.35
N ALA A 410 -38.63 -4.36 8.40
CA ALA A 410 -39.50 -4.29 9.57
C ALA A 410 -39.65 -2.86 10.12
N GLY A 411 -39.79 -1.87 9.22
CA GLY A 411 -39.91 -0.45 9.57
C GLY A 411 -38.65 0.23 10.09
N HIS A 412 -37.48 -0.42 10.05
CA HIS A 412 -36.20 0.12 10.50
C HIS A 412 -35.16 0.16 9.37
N GLU A 413 -34.28 1.16 9.43
CA GLU A 413 -33.15 1.33 8.51
C GLU A 413 -31.91 0.63 9.04
N PHE A 414 -31.19 -0.03 8.13
CA PHE A 414 -29.93 -0.73 8.35
C PHE A 414 -28.96 -0.37 7.23
N ALA A 415 -27.66 -0.55 7.49
CA ALA A 415 -26.63 -0.40 6.48
C ALA A 415 -25.99 -1.75 6.17
N ILE A 416 -25.57 -1.97 4.92
CA ILE A 416 -24.78 -3.12 4.49
C ILE A 416 -23.56 -2.59 3.71
N PRO A 417 -22.35 -3.15 3.87
CA PRO A 417 -21.20 -2.70 3.08
C PRO A 417 -21.46 -2.86 1.57
N ARG A 418 -21.35 -1.76 0.81
CA ARG A 418 -21.60 -1.77 -0.64
C ARG A 418 -20.66 -2.72 -1.39
N GLY A 419 -19.41 -2.85 -0.93
CA GLY A 419 -18.42 -3.77 -1.49
C GLY A 419 -18.81 -5.24 -1.37
N SER A 420 -19.72 -5.59 -0.46
CA SER A 420 -20.27 -6.94 -0.33
C SER A 420 -21.47 -7.19 -1.23
N VAL A 421 -21.99 -6.16 -1.91
CA VAL A 421 -23.17 -6.27 -2.78
C VAL A 421 -22.73 -6.51 -4.23
N ARG A 422 -23.05 -7.69 -4.76
CA ARG A 422 -22.79 -8.06 -6.17
C ARG A 422 -23.77 -7.37 -7.11
N GLU A 423 -25.06 -7.50 -6.82
CA GLU A 423 -26.15 -6.94 -7.64
C GLU A 423 -27.42 -6.74 -6.81
N ILE A 424 -28.31 -5.89 -7.30
CA ILE A 424 -29.58 -5.52 -6.68
C ILE A 424 -30.68 -5.72 -7.73
N LEU A 425 -31.74 -6.43 -7.35
CA LEU A 425 -32.87 -6.77 -8.22
C LEU A 425 -34.18 -6.50 -7.48
N LEU A 426 -35.26 -6.29 -8.22
CA LEU A 426 -36.60 -6.30 -7.63
C LEU A 426 -37.04 -7.75 -7.42
N GLU A 427 -37.65 -8.06 -6.27
CA GLU A 427 -38.14 -9.41 -5.96
C GLU A 427 -39.24 -9.85 -6.93
N SER A 428 -40.00 -8.88 -7.48
CA SER A 428 -41.09 -9.07 -8.45
C SER A 428 -40.62 -9.20 -9.91
N SER A 429 -39.33 -9.10 -10.19
CA SER A 429 -38.79 -9.17 -11.57
C SER A 429 -38.90 -10.58 -12.16
N ASP A 430 -39.25 -10.69 -13.44
CA ASP A 430 -39.34 -11.97 -14.19
C ASP A 430 -38.03 -12.78 -14.21
N THR A 431 -36.91 -12.12 -13.93
CA THR A 431 -35.57 -12.71 -13.87
C THR A 431 -35.24 -13.38 -12.52
N VAL A 432 -36.13 -13.28 -11.53
CA VAL A 432 -35.99 -13.81 -10.18
C VAL A 432 -37.06 -14.88 -9.96
N ARG A 433 -36.65 -16.11 -9.61
CA ARG A 433 -37.57 -17.18 -9.22
C ARG A 433 -37.27 -17.65 -7.81
N ILE A 434 -38.25 -17.61 -6.91
CA ILE A 434 -38.09 -18.06 -5.52
C ILE A 434 -38.76 -19.42 -5.35
N ASP A 435 -37.97 -20.43 -5.00
CA ASP A 435 -38.40 -21.80 -4.76
C ASP A 435 -38.16 -22.17 -3.29
N ARG A 436 -39.05 -22.96 -2.70
CA ARG A 436 -38.90 -23.46 -1.32
C ARG A 436 -38.43 -24.92 -1.35
N ILE A 437 -37.22 -25.17 -0.86
CA ILE A 437 -36.56 -26.49 -0.95
C ILE A 437 -36.03 -26.87 0.44
N GLY A 438 -36.40 -28.05 0.94
CA GLY A 438 -35.82 -28.62 2.17
C GLY A 438 -36.03 -27.80 3.45
N GLY A 439 -37.04 -26.93 3.49
CA GLY A 439 -37.32 -26.04 4.63
C GLY A 439 -36.71 -24.64 4.52
N GLY A 440 -35.74 -24.44 3.63
CA GLY A 440 -35.19 -23.13 3.26
C GLY A 440 -35.84 -22.54 2.00
N GLU A 441 -35.67 -21.24 1.79
CA GLU A 441 -36.01 -20.56 0.53
C GLU A 441 -34.74 -20.39 -0.32
N MET A 442 -34.87 -20.55 -1.64
CA MET A 442 -33.80 -20.39 -2.62
C MET A 442 -34.26 -19.41 -3.70
N ALA A 443 -33.44 -18.42 -4.03
CA ALA A 443 -33.67 -17.50 -5.13
C ALA A 443 -32.79 -17.87 -6.32
N THR A 444 -33.40 -18.15 -7.46
CA THR A 444 -32.71 -18.37 -8.74
C THR A 444 -32.68 -17.06 -9.50
N VAL A 445 -31.49 -16.52 -9.73
CA VAL A 445 -31.27 -15.28 -10.49
C VAL A 445 -30.52 -15.63 -11.75
N ARG A 446 -31.13 -15.38 -12.91
CA ARG A 446 -30.52 -15.67 -14.23
C ARG A 446 -29.97 -17.11 -14.36
N GLY A 447 -30.61 -18.07 -13.71
CA GLY A 447 -30.20 -19.48 -13.69
C GLY A 447 -29.21 -19.88 -12.60
N GLU A 448 -28.68 -18.93 -11.82
CA GLU A 448 -27.78 -19.19 -10.68
C GLU A 448 -28.59 -19.26 -9.37
N PRO A 449 -28.54 -20.38 -8.60
CA PRO A 449 -29.30 -20.52 -7.36
C PRO A 449 -28.55 -19.96 -6.15
N PHE A 450 -29.22 -19.13 -5.36
CA PHE A 450 -28.71 -18.54 -4.12
C PHE A 450 -29.62 -18.88 -2.93
N PRO A 451 -29.06 -19.21 -1.75
CA PRO A 451 -29.84 -19.26 -0.50
C PRO A 451 -30.52 -17.92 -0.24
N LEU A 452 -31.83 -17.93 0.00
CA LEU A 452 -32.60 -16.72 0.27
C LEU A 452 -32.73 -16.48 1.79
N LEU A 453 -32.17 -15.37 2.25
CA LEU A 453 -32.37 -14.85 3.59
C LEU A 453 -33.33 -13.66 3.54
N ARG A 454 -34.35 -13.68 4.39
CA ARG A 454 -35.24 -12.52 4.59
C ARG A 454 -34.79 -11.75 5.81
N LEU A 455 -34.41 -10.48 5.65
CA LEU A 455 -33.82 -9.70 6.72
C LEU A 455 -34.75 -9.59 7.95
N GLU A 456 -36.06 -9.52 7.75
CA GLU A 456 -37.04 -9.48 8.85
C GLU A 456 -37.01 -10.76 9.69
N THR A 457 -36.84 -11.91 9.03
CA THR A 457 -36.76 -13.23 9.70
C THR A 457 -35.46 -13.36 10.47
N VAL A 458 -34.34 -12.92 9.88
CA VAL A 458 -33.02 -12.90 10.54
C VAL A 458 -33.03 -12.01 11.79
N LEU A 459 -33.74 -10.88 11.74
CA LEU A 459 -33.91 -9.96 12.87
C LEU A 459 -34.92 -10.45 13.91
N GLY A 460 -35.60 -11.58 13.68
CA GLY A 460 -36.64 -12.11 14.56
C GLY A 460 -37.89 -11.23 14.65
N ARG A 461 -38.19 -10.45 13.60
CA ARG A 461 -39.31 -9.50 13.57
C ARG A 461 -40.35 -9.88 12.52
N ALA A 462 -41.61 -9.55 12.81
CA ALA A 462 -42.69 -9.61 11.83
C ALA A 462 -42.58 -8.45 10.83
N ARG A 463 -43.12 -8.64 9.62
CA ARG A 463 -43.21 -7.60 8.59
C ARG A 463 -43.99 -6.39 9.11
N ASP A 464 -43.56 -5.17 8.81
CA ASP A 464 -44.32 -3.95 9.09
C ASP A 464 -45.36 -3.74 7.97
N HIS A 465 -46.53 -3.19 8.29
CA HIS A 465 -47.57 -2.86 7.30
C HIS A 465 -47.16 -1.70 6.38
N ARG A 466 -46.06 -1.01 6.71
CA ARG A 466 -45.42 0.04 5.91
C ARG A 466 -44.42 -0.48 4.87
N ASP A 467 -44.11 -1.76 4.90
CA ASP A 467 -43.22 -2.39 3.93
C ASP A 467 -44.07 -2.80 2.71
N ASP A 468 -44.10 -1.97 1.67
CA ASP A 468 -44.87 -2.24 0.44
C ASP A 468 -44.30 -3.46 -0.30
N ILE A 469 -45.18 -4.34 -0.81
CA ILE A 469 -44.74 -5.61 -1.41
C ILE A 469 -44.04 -5.36 -2.75
N ASP A 470 -44.48 -4.33 -3.46
CA ASP A 470 -43.98 -3.98 -4.80
C ASP A 470 -42.57 -3.35 -4.77
N ASP A 471 -42.14 -2.82 -3.62
CA ASP A 471 -40.82 -2.18 -3.42
C ASP A 471 -39.76 -3.15 -2.88
N ARG A 472 -40.12 -4.42 -2.65
CA ARG A 472 -39.15 -5.42 -2.13
C ARG A 472 -38.01 -5.63 -3.10
N ALA A 473 -36.81 -5.55 -2.56
CA ALA A 473 -35.59 -5.75 -3.30
C ALA A 473 -34.85 -7.00 -2.82
N LEU A 474 -34.20 -7.66 -3.78
CA LEU A 474 -33.32 -8.79 -3.59
C LEU A 474 -31.87 -8.32 -3.82
N VAL A 475 -31.06 -8.35 -2.76
CA VAL A 475 -29.65 -7.97 -2.78
C VAL A 475 -28.81 -9.24 -2.81
N ILE A 476 -28.03 -9.46 -3.87
CA ILE A 476 -27.09 -10.58 -3.91
C ILE A 476 -25.82 -10.17 -3.18
N VAL A 477 -25.58 -10.80 -2.04
CA VAL A 477 -24.47 -10.51 -1.14
C VAL A 477 -23.38 -11.56 -1.32
N ARG A 478 -22.15 -11.10 -1.53
CA ARG A 478 -20.93 -11.90 -1.56
C ARG A 478 -20.10 -11.57 -0.33
N PRO A 479 -20.11 -12.40 0.71
CA PRO A 479 -19.17 -12.25 1.81
C PRO A 479 -17.73 -12.49 1.30
N GLY A 480 -16.73 -11.79 1.86
CA GLY A 480 -15.33 -11.92 1.42
C GLY A 480 -14.73 -13.33 1.59
N GLN A 481 -15.33 -14.12 2.49
CA GLN A 481 -15.14 -15.57 2.61
C GLN A 481 -16.52 -16.19 2.88
N GLY A 482 -16.88 -17.27 2.18
CA GLY A 482 -18.17 -17.97 2.32
C GLY A 482 -19.05 -17.94 1.06
N GLN A 483 -20.19 -18.63 1.13
CA GLN A 483 -21.13 -18.74 0.02
C GLN A 483 -21.87 -17.42 -0.22
N SER A 484 -22.07 -17.05 -1.49
CA SER A 484 -22.94 -15.92 -1.83
C SER A 484 -24.41 -16.27 -1.55
N TYR A 485 -25.19 -15.29 -1.11
CA TYR A 485 -26.60 -15.49 -0.78
C TYR A 485 -27.43 -14.31 -1.24
N ALA A 486 -28.73 -14.54 -1.38
CA ALA A 486 -29.70 -13.51 -1.70
C ALA A 486 -30.31 -12.99 -0.40
N LEU A 487 -30.22 -11.68 -0.17
CA LEU A 487 -30.84 -11.01 0.96
C LEU A 487 -32.06 -10.22 0.47
N SER A 488 -33.24 -10.64 0.89
CA SER A 488 -34.47 -9.91 0.62
C SER A 488 -34.71 -8.86 1.71
N VAL A 489 -34.94 -7.63 1.27
CA VAL A 489 -35.17 -6.44 2.10
C VAL A 489 -36.47 -5.74 1.66
N ALA A 490 -37.09 -5.02 2.59
CA ALA A 490 -38.37 -4.36 2.32
C ALA A 490 -38.23 -3.21 1.31
N ALA A 491 -37.13 -2.46 1.37
CA ALA A 491 -36.77 -1.46 0.37
C ALA A 491 -35.28 -1.18 0.42
N ILE A 492 -34.76 -0.66 -0.68
CA ILE A 492 -33.42 -0.08 -0.74
C ILE A 492 -33.58 1.43 -0.88
N HIS A 493 -32.82 2.16 -0.07
CA HIS A 493 -32.88 3.60 -0.04
C HIS A 493 -31.79 4.20 -0.92
N ASP A 494 -30.58 4.33 -0.38
CA ASP A 494 -29.47 5.05 -1.00
C ASP A 494 -28.13 4.44 -0.58
N GLN A 495 -27.05 4.89 -1.22
CA GLN A 495 -25.68 4.59 -0.83
C GLN A 495 -25.06 5.81 -0.14
N GLU A 496 -24.49 5.63 1.04
CA GLU A 496 -23.89 6.69 1.85
C GLU A 496 -22.49 6.30 2.33
N GLU A 497 -21.64 7.29 2.60
CA GLU A 497 -20.36 7.06 3.30
C GLU A 497 -20.61 7.11 4.80
N LEU A 498 -20.43 5.97 5.46
CA LEU A 498 -20.79 5.76 6.84
C LEU A 498 -19.54 5.66 7.70
N VAL A 499 -19.41 6.54 8.69
CA VAL A 499 -18.40 6.41 9.74
C VAL A 499 -18.87 5.31 10.69
N ILE A 500 -18.17 4.18 10.73
CA ILE A 500 -18.53 3.08 11.62
C ILE A 500 -17.91 3.32 12.99
N LYS A 501 -18.74 3.19 14.03
CA LYS A 501 -18.31 3.03 15.40
C LYS A 501 -18.75 1.66 15.92
N PRO A 502 -17.98 1.00 16.78
CA PRO A 502 -18.43 -0.22 17.44
C PRO A 502 -19.71 0.05 18.24
N ALA A 503 -20.70 -0.83 18.11
CA ALA A 503 -21.91 -0.78 18.93
C ALA A 503 -21.61 -1.31 20.35
N ALA A 504 -22.58 -1.21 21.27
CA ALA A 504 -22.42 -1.76 22.61
C ALA A 504 -22.03 -3.26 22.56
N PRO A 505 -21.14 -3.76 23.45
CA PRO A 505 -20.65 -5.14 23.38
C PRO A 505 -21.75 -6.21 23.36
N MET A 506 -22.88 -5.97 24.04
CA MET A 506 -24.04 -6.87 24.00
C MET A 506 -24.71 -6.95 22.62
N ILE A 507 -24.66 -5.87 21.84
CA ILE A 507 -25.18 -5.80 20.46
C ILE A 507 -24.20 -6.50 19.52
N MET A 508 -22.89 -6.27 19.70
CA MET A 508 -21.85 -6.94 18.90
C MET A 508 -21.82 -8.46 19.16
N ALA A 509 -22.10 -8.89 20.40
CA ALA A 509 -22.14 -10.30 20.78
C ALA A 509 -23.27 -11.11 20.12
N THR A 510 -24.27 -10.46 19.51
CA THR A 510 -25.29 -11.18 18.72
C THR A 510 -24.74 -11.74 17.42
N GLY A 511 -23.59 -11.24 16.96
CA GLY A 511 -22.99 -11.61 15.68
C GLY A 511 -23.77 -11.12 14.47
N LEU A 512 -24.81 -10.30 14.62
CA LEU A 512 -25.61 -9.77 13.50
C LEU A 512 -25.12 -8.42 12.99
N TYR A 513 -24.40 -7.67 13.82
CA TYR A 513 -24.04 -6.28 13.57
C TYR A 513 -22.52 -6.10 13.60
N ALA A 514 -22.00 -5.40 12.60
CA ALA A 514 -20.59 -5.01 12.50
C ALA A 514 -20.32 -3.66 13.17
N GLY A 515 -21.36 -2.87 13.46
CA GLY A 515 -21.22 -1.60 14.17
C GLY A 515 -22.47 -0.74 14.14
N THR A 516 -22.33 0.49 14.60
CA THR A 516 -23.32 1.55 14.50
C THR A 516 -22.74 2.72 13.72
N THR A 517 -23.60 3.45 13.04
CA THR A 517 -23.26 4.71 12.39
C THR A 517 -24.36 5.73 12.66
N LEU A 518 -24.03 7.00 12.47
CA LEU A 518 -25.00 8.09 12.52
C LEU A 518 -25.00 8.73 11.12
N PRO A 519 -25.96 8.36 10.26
CA PRO A 519 -26.16 9.00 8.97
C PRO A 519 -26.64 10.45 9.14
N ASP A 520 -26.62 11.20 8.04
CA ASP A 520 -26.94 12.64 8.02
C ASP A 520 -28.41 12.95 8.40
N ASN A 521 -29.28 11.93 8.39
CA ASN A 521 -30.65 12.02 8.86
C ASN A 521 -30.77 12.12 10.40
N GLY A 522 -29.66 12.05 11.12
CA GLY A 522 -29.58 12.15 12.58
C GLY A 522 -30.17 10.95 13.32
N ARG A 523 -30.53 9.87 12.61
CA ARG A 523 -31.08 8.64 13.19
C ARG A 523 -30.00 7.57 13.20
N PRO A 524 -29.59 7.04 14.36
CA PRO A 524 -28.56 6.02 14.40
C PRO A 524 -29.00 4.75 13.66
N VAL A 525 -28.11 4.23 12.81
CA VAL A 525 -28.34 3.04 12.00
C VAL A 525 -27.30 1.98 12.35
N LEU A 526 -27.74 0.72 12.36
CA LEU A 526 -26.84 -0.41 12.59
C LEU A 526 -26.29 -0.93 11.26
N LEU A 527 -24.99 -1.16 11.23
CA LEU A 527 -24.32 -1.84 10.13
C LEU A 527 -24.44 -3.35 10.33
N LEU A 528 -24.99 -4.05 9.35
CA LEU A 528 -25.15 -5.48 9.34
C LEU A 528 -23.83 -6.19 9.02
N ASP A 529 -23.53 -7.25 9.77
CA ASP A 529 -22.43 -8.15 9.45
C ASP A 529 -22.90 -9.19 8.43
N VAL A 530 -22.45 -9.02 7.18
CA VAL A 530 -22.82 -9.90 6.06
C VAL A 530 -22.36 -11.36 6.26
N GLN A 531 -21.29 -11.60 7.03
CA GLN A 531 -20.85 -12.96 7.38
C GLN A 531 -21.65 -13.49 8.57
N GLY A 532 -21.76 -12.67 9.61
CA GLY A 532 -22.50 -13.00 10.82
C GLY A 532 -23.96 -13.37 10.57
N MET A 533 -24.62 -12.71 9.61
CA MET A 533 -25.98 -13.04 9.18
C MET A 533 -26.14 -14.48 8.67
N LEU A 534 -25.15 -15.02 7.94
CA LEU A 534 -25.20 -16.41 7.47
C LEU A 534 -25.10 -17.40 8.64
N ALA A 535 -24.24 -17.09 9.60
CA ALA A 535 -24.04 -17.92 10.79
C ALA A 535 -25.31 -17.96 11.67
N VAL A 536 -25.98 -16.82 11.85
CA VAL A 536 -27.19 -16.71 12.68
C VAL A 536 -28.42 -17.35 12.00
N ALA A 537 -28.48 -17.32 10.67
CA ALA A 537 -29.58 -17.93 9.92
C ALA A 537 -29.56 -19.46 9.93
N GLY A 538 -28.57 -20.11 10.55
CA GLY A 538 -28.50 -21.56 10.65
C GLY A 538 -28.36 -22.24 9.29
N VAL A 539 -27.79 -21.56 8.30
CA VAL A 539 -27.40 -22.18 7.03
C VAL A 539 -26.16 -23.03 7.34
N ASP A 540 -26.42 -24.25 7.79
CA ASP A 540 -25.41 -25.23 8.16
C ASP A 540 -24.46 -25.47 6.98
N ALA A 541 -23.25 -24.90 7.06
CA ALA A 541 -22.12 -25.25 6.19
C ALA A 541 -21.74 -26.75 6.32
N SER A 542 -22.29 -27.45 7.31
CA SER A 542 -22.04 -28.86 7.60
C SER A 542 -22.90 -29.83 6.76
N GLU A 543 -24.10 -29.45 6.30
CA GLU A 543 -24.89 -30.27 5.38
C GLU A 543 -24.58 -29.99 3.89
N ALA A 544 -24.07 -28.79 3.58
CA ALA A 544 -23.44 -28.50 2.28
C ALA A 544 -22.01 -29.08 2.15
N GLY A 545 -21.45 -29.63 3.24
CA GLY A 545 -20.14 -30.27 3.29
C GLY A 545 -20.00 -31.56 2.48
N ARG A 546 -21.07 -32.03 1.81
CA ARG A 546 -20.97 -33.10 0.78
C ARG A 546 -20.88 -32.55 -0.66
N ASN A 547 -21.01 -31.24 -0.86
CA ASN A 547 -20.93 -30.60 -2.17
C ASN A 547 -19.61 -29.82 -2.39
N GLN A 548 -18.56 -30.06 -1.58
CA GLN A 548 -17.23 -29.51 -1.87
C GLN A 548 -16.65 -30.02 -3.20
N ASP A 549 -17.08 -31.19 -3.68
CA ASP A 549 -16.68 -31.69 -5.00
C ASP A 549 -17.32 -30.89 -6.15
N HIS A 550 -18.56 -30.39 -5.98
CA HIS A 550 -19.24 -29.56 -6.99
C HIS A 550 -18.93 -28.07 -6.87
N GLY A 551 -18.52 -27.57 -5.70
CA GLY A 551 -18.07 -26.19 -5.53
C GLY A 551 -16.71 -25.94 -6.18
N ALA A 552 -15.79 -26.91 -6.08
CA ALA A 552 -14.53 -26.87 -6.81
C ALA A 552 -14.74 -27.03 -8.32
N GLU A 553 -15.68 -27.87 -8.76
CA GLU A 553 -16.06 -27.95 -10.18
C GLU A 553 -16.73 -26.68 -10.68
N ALA A 554 -17.65 -26.06 -9.93
CA ALA A 554 -18.35 -24.84 -10.33
C ALA A 554 -17.48 -23.58 -10.22
N GLU A 555 -16.57 -23.49 -9.26
CA GLU A 555 -15.52 -22.46 -9.23
C GLU A 555 -14.47 -22.72 -10.32
N ALA A 556 -14.14 -23.97 -10.64
CA ALA A 556 -13.31 -24.30 -11.80
C ALA A 556 -14.04 -24.02 -13.12
N GLU A 557 -15.36 -24.22 -13.21
CA GLU A 557 -16.19 -23.90 -14.37
C GLU A 557 -16.38 -22.39 -14.51
N ALA A 558 -16.53 -21.66 -13.40
CA ALA A 558 -16.61 -20.20 -13.36
C ALA A 558 -15.25 -19.54 -13.57
N ALA A 559 -14.15 -20.17 -13.15
CA ALA A 559 -12.78 -19.77 -13.48
C ALA A 559 -12.45 -20.13 -14.93
N ALA A 560 -12.90 -21.27 -15.45
CA ALA A 560 -12.81 -21.66 -16.85
C ALA A 560 -13.69 -20.78 -17.74
N ALA A 561 -14.85 -20.30 -17.25
CA ALA A 561 -15.71 -19.34 -17.93
C ALA A 561 -15.14 -17.93 -17.92
N ARG A 562 -14.46 -17.52 -16.83
CA ARG A 562 -13.68 -16.26 -16.78
C ARG A 562 -12.44 -16.30 -17.68
N ASN A 563 -11.82 -17.48 -17.84
CA ASN A 563 -10.70 -17.72 -18.74
C ASN A 563 -11.12 -18.21 -20.14
N ALA A 564 -12.42 -18.24 -20.44
CA ALA A 564 -12.89 -18.74 -21.72
C ALA A 564 -12.62 -17.71 -22.82
N VAL A 565 -11.94 -18.14 -23.88
CA VAL A 565 -11.66 -17.32 -25.06
C VAL A 565 -12.99 -16.86 -25.67
N GLN A 566 -13.23 -15.55 -25.69
CA GLN A 566 -14.40 -14.95 -26.34
C GLN A 566 -14.15 -14.75 -27.83
N LEU A 567 -15.17 -15.02 -28.65
CA LEU A 567 -15.19 -14.80 -30.10
C LEU A 567 -16.15 -13.67 -30.45
N LEU A 568 -15.70 -12.76 -31.31
CA LEU A 568 -16.61 -11.88 -32.05
C LEU A 568 -17.07 -12.62 -33.31
N LEU A 569 -18.37 -12.81 -33.44
CA LEU A 569 -19.02 -13.26 -34.67
C LEU A 569 -19.32 -12.06 -35.55
N PHE A 570 -18.98 -12.16 -36.83
CA PHE A 570 -19.24 -11.13 -37.81
C PHE A 570 -19.54 -11.75 -39.17
N ARG A 571 -20.17 -10.96 -40.03
CA ARG A 571 -20.42 -11.29 -41.43
C ARG A 571 -19.33 -10.65 -42.28
N ASP A 572 -18.62 -11.48 -43.02
CA ASP A 572 -17.61 -11.04 -43.98
C ASP A 572 -18.27 -10.45 -45.25
N VAL A 573 -17.50 -9.75 -46.07
CA VAL A 573 -17.91 -9.17 -47.37
C VAL A 573 -18.43 -10.25 -48.33
N GLY A 574 -18.01 -11.51 -48.16
CA GLY A 574 -18.54 -12.67 -48.89
C GLY A 574 -19.82 -13.28 -48.31
N ASP A 575 -20.52 -12.59 -47.41
CA ASP A 575 -21.75 -13.02 -46.71
C ASP A 575 -21.58 -14.29 -45.83
N ARG A 576 -20.33 -14.63 -45.48
CA ARG A 576 -20.00 -15.75 -44.60
C ARG A 576 -19.95 -15.30 -43.14
N ILE A 577 -20.51 -16.11 -42.25
CA ILE A 577 -20.38 -15.91 -40.80
C ILE A 577 -19.02 -16.45 -40.36
N ARG A 578 -18.22 -15.58 -39.74
CA ARG A 578 -16.88 -15.89 -39.27
C ARG A 578 -16.70 -15.43 -37.83
N GLY A 579 -15.78 -16.09 -37.14
CA GLY A 579 -15.39 -15.76 -35.78
C GLY A 579 -13.94 -15.31 -35.72
N VAL A 580 -13.64 -14.31 -34.90
CA VAL A 580 -12.26 -13.95 -34.52
C VAL A 580 -12.19 -13.77 -33.01
N ARG A 581 -11.04 -14.10 -32.41
CA ARG A 581 -10.83 -13.94 -30.96
C ARG A 581 -10.94 -12.46 -30.60
N LEU A 582 -11.75 -12.16 -29.58
CA LEU A 582 -11.99 -10.78 -29.14
C LEU A 582 -10.69 -10.10 -28.67
N SER A 583 -9.76 -10.86 -28.09
CA SER A 583 -8.48 -10.34 -27.60
C SER A 583 -7.56 -9.76 -28.68
N VAL A 584 -7.80 -10.07 -29.95
CA VAL A 584 -6.99 -9.58 -31.08
C VAL A 584 -7.65 -8.38 -31.75
N ILE A 585 -8.87 -8.00 -31.33
CA ILE A 585 -9.60 -6.87 -31.89
C ILE A 585 -9.30 -5.64 -31.05
N GLU A 586 -8.70 -4.63 -31.69
CA GLU A 586 -8.44 -3.35 -31.07
C GLU A 586 -9.67 -2.44 -31.09
N ARG A 587 -10.39 -2.41 -32.24
CA ARG A 587 -11.66 -1.68 -32.42
C ARG A 587 -12.33 -2.04 -33.75
N VAL A 588 -13.60 -1.67 -33.88
CA VAL A 588 -14.33 -1.65 -35.16
C VAL A 588 -14.35 -0.20 -35.68
N GLU A 589 -13.88 0.01 -36.91
CA GLU A 589 -13.79 1.32 -37.56
C GLU A 589 -14.76 1.39 -38.74
N GLU A 590 -15.41 2.53 -38.95
CA GLU A 590 -16.25 2.77 -40.11
C GLU A 590 -15.65 3.91 -40.93
N VAL A 591 -15.19 3.60 -42.14
CA VAL A 591 -14.45 4.53 -43.01
C VAL A 591 -15.18 4.71 -44.34
N SER A 592 -15.06 5.89 -44.94
CA SER A 592 -15.52 6.09 -46.33
C SER A 592 -14.71 5.20 -47.28
N ALA A 593 -15.33 4.65 -48.33
CA ALA A 593 -14.63 3.92 -49.39
C ALA A 593 -13.50 4.74 -50.03
N SER A 594 -13.60 6.09 -50.01
CA SER A 594 -12.55 7.00 -50.49
C SER A 594 -11.27 7.02 -49.63
N ALA A 595 -11.33 6.50 -48.40
CA ALA A 595 -10.16 6.38 -47.51
C ALA A 595 -9.32 5.13 -47.82
N LEU A 596 -9.86 4.20 -48.62
CA LEU A 596 -9.12 3.04 -49.11
C LEU A 596 -8.40 3.39 -50.42
N PHE A 597 -7.16 2.94 -50.55
CA PHE A 597 -6.35 3.10 -51.76
C PHE A 597 -5.43 1.90 -51.95
N GLU A 598 -4.98 1.68 -53.19
CA GLU A 598 -4.02 0.63 -53.51
C GLU A 598 -2.62 1.22 -53.62
N SER A 599 -1.68 0.63 -52.90
CA SER A 599 -0.26 1.01 -52.94
C SER A 599 0.60 -0.26 -52.87
N ALA A 600 1.62 -0.33 -53.73
CA ALA A 600 2.52 -1.50 -53.83
C ALA A 600 1.79 -2.86 -54.01
N GLY A 601 0.67 -2.87 -54.75
CA GLY A 601 -0.13 -4.07 -55.01
C GLY A 601 -0.93 -4.58 -53.81
N ARG A 602 -1.14 -3.73 -52.79
CA ARG A 602 -1.94 -4.04 -51.59
C ARG A 602 -2.94 -2.92 -51.32
N VAL A 603 -4.11 -3.30 -50.83
CA VAL A 603 -5.11 -2.33 -50.36
C VAL A 603 -4.71 -1.83 -48.97
N GLN A 604 -4.78 -0.52 -48.79
CA GLN A 604 -4.48 0.18 -47.55
C GLN A 604 -5.64 1.13 -47.23
N VAL A 605 -5.76 1.53 -45.97
CA VAL A 605 -6.75 2.51 -45.50
C VAL A 605 -6.05 3.59 -44.69
N GLN A 606 -6.42 4.85 -44.94
CA GLN A 606 -6.05 5.96 -44.09
C GLN A 606 -7.10 6.15 -42.98
N ILE A 607 -6.67 6.11 -41.72
CA ILE A 607 -7.52 6.38 -40.56
C ILE A 607 -6.83 7.43 -39.71
N GLY A 608 -7.33 8.67 -39.76
CA GLY A 608 -6.63 9.82 -39.20
C GLY A 608 -5.35 10.12 -39.99
N ASP A 609 -4.22 10.22 -39.27
CA ASP A 609 -2.90 10.49 -39.85
C ASP A 609 -2.12 9.22 -40.21
N ASP A 610 -2.64 8.05 -39.82
CA ASP A 610 -1.97 6.75 -40.01
C ASP A 610 -2.55 5.96 -41.18
N ILE A 611 -1.71 5.11 -41.78
CA ILE A 611 -2.07 4.21 -42.88
C ILE A 611 -1.92 2.77 -42.42
N PHE A 612 -2.99 1.99 -42.56
CA PHE A 612 -3.02 0.59 -42.15
C PHE A 612 -3.22 -0.33 -43.38
N PRO A 613 -2.56 -1.51 -43.41
CA PRO A 613 -2.85 -2.52 -44.42
C PRO A 613 -4.28 -3.05 -44.25
N VAL A 614 -4.94 -3.36 -45.36
CA VAL A 614 -6.28 -3.97 -45.37
C VAL A 614 -6.21 -5.34 -46.04
N HIS A 615 -6.82 -6.35 -45.42
CA HIS A 615 -6.99 -7.67 -46.05
C HIS A 615 -8.09 -7.64 -47.11
N ALA A 616 -7.80 -7.05 -48.26
CA ALA A 616 -8.67 -7.02 -49.42
C ALA A 616 -7.88 -7.26 -50.70
N GLY A 617 -8.41 -8.10 -51.60
CA GLY A 617 -7.79 -8.40 -52.89
C GLY A 617 -7.99 -7.31 -53.95
N LYS A 618 -8.98 -6.43 -53.77
CA LYS A 618 -9.29 -5.27 -54.63
C LYS A 618 -9.96 -4.18 -53.80
N LEU A 619 -9.94 -2.95 -54.30
CA LEU A 619 -10.73 -1.86 -53.75
C LEU A 619 -12.24 -2.16 -53.85
N PRO A 620 -13.05 -1.73 -52.86
CA PRO A 620 -14.50 -1.82 -52.94
C PRO A 620 -15.02 -1.06 -54.18
N GLU A 621 -15.91 -1.65 -54.97
CA GLU A 621 -16.54 -0.98 -56.12
C GLU A 621 -17.62 0.04 -55.68
N ASP A 622 -18.10 -0.10 -54.44
CA ASP A 622 -19.15 0.74 -53.86
C ASP A 622 -18.59 2.02 -53.22
N LYS A 623 -19.32 3.14 -53.33
CA LYS A 623 -18.92 4.46 -52.81
C LYS A 623 -19.41 4.75 -51.40
N GLY A 624 -19.93 3.74 -50.70
CA GLY A 624 -20.45 3.85 -49.33
C GLY A 624 -19.38 3.81 -48.24
N ASN A 625 -19.83 3.68 -46.99
CA ASN A 625 -18.96 3.40 -45.85
C ASN A 625 -18.63 1.91 -45.77
N VAL A 626 -17.40 1.60 -45.39
CA VAL A 626 -16.89 0.24 -45.18
C VAL A 626 -16.55 0.08 -43.71
N LYS A 627 -17.03 -1.02 -43.11
CA LYS A 627 -16.69 -1.39 -41.73
C LYS A 627 -15.43 -2.26 -41.73
N LEU A 628 -14.49 -1.94 -40.86
CA LEU A 628 -13.20 -2.60 -40.73
C LEU A 628 -13.00 -3.07 -39.29
N LEU A 629 -12.65 -4.34 -39.10
CA LEU A 629 -12.10 -4.83 -37.84
C LEU A 629 -10.61 -4.51 -37.80
N ARG A 630 -10.19 -3.70 -36.83
CA ARG A 630 -8.77 -3.41 -36.59
C ARG A 630 -8.21 -4.49 -35.68
N LEU A 631 -7.35 -5.33 -36.24
CA LEU A 631 -6.68 -6.43 -35.54
C LEU A 631 -5.30 -5.98 -35.07
N TYR A 632 -4.95 -6.27 -33.82
CA TYR A 632 -3.68 -5.92 -33.20
C TYR A 632 -3.11 -7.11 -32.42
N ASP A 633 -1.86 -7.48 -32.70
CA ASP A 633 -1.15 -8.60 -32.08
C ASP A 633 -0.08 -8.16 -31.07
N GLY A 634 -0.07 -6.87 -30.70
CA GLY A 634 0.98 -6.27 -29.88
C GLY A 634 2.14 -5.67 -30.69
N ARG A 635 2.24 -5.92 -31.99
CA ARG A 635 3.36 -5.47 -32.84
C ARG A 635 2.91 -4.78 -34.12
N ALA A 636 1.88 -5.29 -34.78
CA ALA A 636 1.37 -4.77 -36.04
C ALA A 636 -0.14 -4.60 -35.98
N VAL A 637 -0.66 -3.73 -36.83
CA VAL A 637 -2.10 -3.50 -36.98
C VAL A 637 -2.51 -3.88 -38.40
N LEU A 638 -3.58 -4.67 -38.53
CA LEU A 638 -4.17 -5.06 -39.81
C LEU A 638 -5.68 -4.80 -39.79
N CYS A 639 -6.22 -4.23 -40.85
CA CYS A 639 -7.66 -4.03 -41.00
C CYS A 639 -8.30 -5.17 -41.82
N TYR A 640 -9.35 -5.79 -41.29
CA TYR A 640 -10.14 -6.80 -41.98
C TYR A 640 -11.53 -6.24 -42.33
N PRO A 641 -11.94 -6.18 -43.61
CA PRO A 641 -13.24 -5.63 -43.99
C PRO A 641 -14.38 -6.57 -43.59
N ILE A 642 -15.45 -6.02 -43.03
CA ILE A 642 -16.64 -6.76 -42.60
C ILE A 642 -17.91 -6.09 -43.10
N ALA A 643 -18.96 -6.88 -43.33
CA ALA A 643 -20.27 -6.37 -43.66
C ALA A 643 -21.03 -5.92 -42.40
N ALA A 644 -20.99 -6.73 -41.33
CA ALA A 644 -21.64 -6.41 -40.06
C ALA A 644 -21.06 -7.23 -38.90
N VAL A 645 -21.08 -6.68 -37.69
CA VAL A 645 -20.89 -7.43 -36.44
C VAL A 645 -22.20 -8.13 -36.09
N ILE A 646 -22.12 -9.39 -35.67
CA ILE A 646 -23.29 -10.21 -35.31
C ILE A 646 -23.45 -10.27 -33.79
N ASP A 647 -22.50 -10.89 -33.09
CA ASP A 647 -22.59 -11.11 -31.62
C ASP A 647 -21.23 -11.49 -31.01
N ILE A 648 -21.11 -11.49 -29.68
CA ILE A 648 -19.95 -12.01 -28.94
C ILE A 648 -20.34 -13.29 -28.21
N VAL A 649 -19.66 -14.39 -28.53
CA VAL A 649 -19.95 -15.72 -27.97
C VAL A 649 -18.72 -16.34 -27.31
N ARG A 650 -18.93 -17.26 -26.37
CA ARG A 650 -17.85 -18.08 -25.80
C ARG A 650 -17.39 -19.09 -26.86
N LEU A 651 -16.07 -19.26 -27.05
CA LEU A 651 -15.52 -20.32 -27.90
C LEU A 651 -15.95 -21.70 -27.37
N PRO A 652 -16.68 -22.51 -28.16
CA PRO A 652 -17.02 -23.89 -27.78
C PRO A 652 -15.78 -24.80 -27.72
N ASP A 653 -15.78 -25.79 -26.82
CA ASP A 653 -14.63 -26.69 -26.56
C ASP A 653 -14.28 -27.61 -27.76
N GLY A 654 -15.17 -27.75 -28.74
CA GLY A 654 -15.00 -28.56 -29.95
C GLY A 654 -14.60 -27.75 -31.18
N VAL A 655 -13.36 -27.26 -31.23
CA VAL A 655 -12.80 -26.65 -32.46
C VAL A 655 -12.22 -27.75 -33.34
N GLN A 656 -12.70 -27.86 -34.58
CA GLN A 656 -12.08 -28.70 -35.59
C GLN A 656 -10.99 -27.88 -36.29
N PRO A 657 -9.69 -28.12 -36.03
CA PRO A 657 -8.62 -27.34 -36.64
C PRO A 657 -8.55 -27.58 -38.15
N ALA A 658 -8.11 -26.57 -38.88
CA ALA A 658 -7.85 -26.73 -40.31
C ALA A 658 -6.68 -27.70 -40.54
N ALA A 659 -6.77 -28.53 -41.59
CA ALA A 659 -5.75 -29.54 -41.91
C ALA A 659 -4.43 -28.92 -42.43
N SER A 660 -4.45 -27.65 -42.81
CA SER A 660 -3.29 -26.90 -43.31
C SER A 660 -3.34 -25.46 -42.79
N PRO A 661 -2.18 -24.85 -42.46
CA PRO A 661 -2.11 -23.43 -42.10
C PRO A 661 -2.72 -22.54 -43.19
N GLY A 662 -3.54 -21.56 -42.79
CA GLY A 662 -4.27 -20.71 -43.72
C GLY A 662 -5.08 -19.64 -42.98
N LEU A 663 -5.88 -18.86 -43.73
CA LEU A 663 -6.76 -17.82 -43.18
C LEU A 663 -7.73 -18.35 -42.11
N ILE A 664 -8.10 -19.63 -42.21
CA ILE A 664 -9.01 -20.30 -41.29
C ILE A 664 -8.20 -21.19 -40.34
N ALA A 665 -8.23 -20.88 -39.06
CA ALA A 665 -7.60 -21.68 -37.99
C ALA A 665 -8.36 -22.99 -37.75
N GLY A 666 -9.68 -22.96 -37.93
CA GLY A 666 -10.55 -24.10 -37.71
C GLY A 666 -12.03 -23.73 -37.84
N VAL A 667 -12.90 -24.70 -37.64
CA VAL A 667 -14.35 -24.54 -37.65
C VAL A 667 -14.91 -24.92 -36.29
N VAL A 668 -15.90 -24.17 -35.82
CA VAL A 668 -16.59 -24.43 -34.57
C VAL A 668 -18.10 -24.34 -34.75
N LEU A 669 -18.86 -25.13 -33.99
CA LEU A 669 -20.33 -25.09 -34.03
C LEU A 669 -20.85 -24.09 -32.99
N VAL A 670 -21.45 -23.00 -33.44
CA VAL A 670 -22.10 -22.02 -32.56
C VAL A 670 -23.60 -22.09 -32.81
N GLY A 671 -24.39 -22.43 -31.79
CA GLY A 671 -25.84 -22.57 -31.93
C GLY A 671 -26.30 -23.68 -32.90
N GLY A 672 -25.39 -24.60 -33.27
CA GLY A 672 -25.63 -25.66 -34.26
C GLY A 672 -25.14 -25.33 -35.67
N ASP A 673 -24.75 -24.08 -35.93
CA ASP A 673 -24.25 -23.64 -37.23
C ASP A 673 -22.71 -23.65 -37.28
N PRO A 674 -22.10 -24.10 -38.41
CA PRO A 674 -20.64 -24.07 -38.57
C PRO A 674 -20.14 -22.65 -38.80
N VAL A 675 -19.23 -22.20 -37.93
CA VAL A 675 -18.56 -20.90 -38.01
C VAL A 675 -17.06 -21.11 -38.26
N GLU A 676 -16.54 -20.49 -39.31
CA GLU A 676 -15.10 -20.48 -39.62
C GLU A 676 -14.37 -19.48 -38.70
N LEU A 677 -13.31 -19.93 -38.02
CA LEU A 677 -12.46 -19.10 -37.18
C LEU A 677 -11.29 -18.54 -37.98
N ILE A 678 -11.14 -17.22 -38.01
CA ILE A 678 -9.98 -16.58 -38.63
C ILE A 678 -8.73 -16.84 -37.79
N ASP A 679 -7.62 -17.18 -38.45
CA ASP A 679 -6.28 -17.16 -37.87
C ASP A 679 -5.67 -15.76 -38.03
N PRO A 680 -5.71 -14.90 -37.00
CA PRO A 680 -5.17 -13.55 -37.11
C PRO A 680 -3.64 -13.55 -37.21
N TYR A 681 -2.95 -14.55 -36.67
CA TYR A 681 -1.48 -14.59 -36.70
C TYR A 681 -0.97 -14.94 -38.10
N TRP A 682 -1.53 -15.99 -38.71
CA TRP A 682 -1.23 -16.31 -40.10
C TRP A 682 -1.61 -15.15 -41.02
N LEU A 683 -2.77 -14.55 -40.78
CA LEU A 683 -3.24 -13.42 -41.56
C LEU A 683 -2.28 -12.24 -41.46
N MET A 684 -1.86 -11.84 -40.26
CA MET A 684 -0.94 -10.72 -40.05
C MET A 684 0.47 -11.01 -40.55
N GLU A 685 0.94 -12.26 -40.49
CA GLU A 685 2.21 -12.70 -41.07
C GLU A 685 2.28 -12.42 -42.58
N GLN A 686 1.18 -12.58 -43.33
CA GLN A 686 1.16 -12.24 -44.76
C GLN A 686 1.44 -10.75 -45.03
N TYR A 687 1.13 -9.90 -44.06
CA TYR A 687 1.25 -8.44 -44.15
C TYR A 687 2.45 -7.89 -43.39
N ALA A 688 3.16 -8.74 -42.64
CA ALA A 688 4.40 -8.41 -41.93
C ALA A 688 5.56 -8.20 -42.92
N VAL A 689 5.57 -7.05 -43.59
CA VAL A 689 6.75 -6.59 -44.34
C VAL A 689 7.59 -5.72 -43.40
N GLY A 690 8.72 -6.26 -42.94
CA GLY A 690 9.81 -5.48 -42.36
C GLY A 690 9.74 -5.13 -40.87
N ALA A 691 8.85 -5.74 -40.07
CA ALA A 691 8.87 -5.56 -38.62
C ALA A 691 10.03 -6.36 -38.00
N VAL A 692 11.19 -5.73 -37.86
CA VAL A 692 12.30 -6.24 -37.04
C VAL A 692 11.77 -6.39 -35.60
N ALA A 693 11.88 -7.60 -35.04
CA ALA A 693 11.45 -7.87 -33.67
C ALA A 693 12.15 -6.90 -32.70
N PRO A 694 11.47 -6.37 -31.67
CA PRO A 694 12.14 -5.56 -30.67
C PRO A 694 13.14 -6.46 -29.93
N ALA A 695 14.42 -6.20 -30.13
CA ALA A 695 15.50 -6.85 -29.39
C ALA A 695 15.31 -6.54 -27.90
N ILE A 696 15.42 -7.58 -27.08
CA ILE A 696 15.26 -7.54 -25.60
C ILE A 696 16.29 -6.60 -24.93
N HIS A 697 17.26 -6.10 -25.70
CA HIS A 697 18.11 -4.96 -25.36
C HIS A 697 18.32 -4.15 -26.63
N GLN A 698 17.80 -2.92 -26.71
CA GLN A 698 18.11 -2.02 -27.82
C GLN A 698 19.51 -1.45 -27.60
N PRO A 699 20.50 -1.73 -28.48
CA PRO A 699 21.86 -1.27 -28.26
C PRO A 699 21.95 0.25 -28.33
N LEU A 700 22.72 0.86 -27.43
CA LEU A 700 22.94 2.30 -27.37
C LEU A 700 24.09 2.71 -28.30
N CYS A 701 23.76 3.47 -29.34
CA CYS A 701 24.71 4.12 -30.23
C CYS A 701 24.92 5.57 -29.79
N HIS A 702 26.16 5.95 -29.49
CA HIS A 702 26.50 7.33 -29.16
C HIS A 702 27.10 8.05 -30.36
N LEU A 703 26.51 9.19 -30.75
CA LEU A 703 27.01 10.07 -31.80
C LEU A 703 28.08 11.01 -31.23
N ALA A 704 29.33 10.78 -31.61
CA ALA A 704 30.46 11.62 -31.26
C ALA A 704 30.80 12.60 -32.40
N ASP A 705 31.20 13.81 -32.03
CA ASP A 705 31.66 14.87 -32.95
C ASP A 705 30.62 15.35 -33.96
N ASP A 706 29.35 15.42 -33.53
CA ASP A 706 28.25 15.96 -34.35
C ASP A 706 28.16 17.50 -34.30
N HIS A 707 29.26 18.19 -34.61
CA HIS A 707 29.31 19.65 -34.48
C HIS A 707 28.29 20.40 -35.35
N ASP A 708 27.90 19.80 -36.48
CA ASP A 708 26.94 20.37 -37.42
C ASP A 708 25.48 19.89 -37.19
N GLY A 709 25.26 19.06 -36.15
CA GLY A 709 23.95 18.48 -35.84
C GLY A 709 23.40 17.53 -36.93
N TRP A 710 24.23 17.12 -37.89
CA TRP A 710 23.82 16.28 -39.01
C TRP A 710 23.51 14.86 -38.54
N GLY A 711 24.31 14.30 -37.63
CA GLY A 711 24.11 12.99 -37.05
C GLY A 711 22.80 12.90 -36.28
N ALA A 712 22.50 13.87 -35.42
CA ALA A 712 21.29 13.95 -34.63
C ALA A 712 20.03 14.10 -35.51
N ASN A 713 20.12 14.90 -36.58
CA ASN A 713 18.96 15.19 -37.42
C ASN A 713 18.70 14.14 -38.51
N PHE A 714 19.75 13.54 -39.10
CA PHE A 714 19.60 12.61 -40.23
C PHE A 714 19.91 11.17 -39.87
N LEU A 715 20.91 10.92 -39.03
CA LEU A 715 21.35 9.56 -38.72
C LEU A 715 20.56 8.95 -37.55
N ALA A 716 20.26 9.73 -36.51
CA ALA A 716 19.53 9.24 -35.34
C ALA A 716 18.13 8.67 -35.68
N PRO A 717 17.30 9.30 -36.55
CA PRO A 717 16.02 8.72 -36.93
C PRO A 717 16.16 7.37 -37.66
N ILE A 718 17.18 7.22 -38.51
CA ILE A 718 17.44 5.99 -39.27
C ILE A 718 17.87 4.86 -38.32
N LEU A 719 18.72 5.15 -37.35
CA LEU A 719 19.19 4.19 -36.35
C LEU A 719 18.08 3.77 -35.39
N ARG A 720 17.25 4.73 -34.93
CA ARG A 720 16.07 4.43 -34.10
C ARG A 720 15.08 3.54 -34.84
N HIS A 721 14.85 3.79 -36.12
CA HIS A 721 14.00 2.94 -36.96
C HIS A 721 14.58 1.54 -37.18
N ALA A 722 15.92 1.40 -37.13
CA ALA A 722 16.60 0.12 -37.18
C ALA A 722 16.68 -0.61 -35.82
N GLY A 723 16.09 -0.03 -34.75
CA GLY A 723 15.99 -0.65 -33.43
C GLY A 723 17.11 -0.30 -32.44
N TYR A 724 17.89 0.75 -32.71
CA TYR A 724 18.98 1.24 -31.84
C TYR A 724 18.54 2.44 -30.99
N ARG A 725 19.02 2.54 -29.75
CA ARG A 725 18.93 3.79 -28.96
C ARG A 725 20.04 4.73 -29.42
N VAL A 726 19.77 6.03 -29.49
CA VAL A 726 20.75 7.01 -29.98
C VAL A 726 20.86 8.19 -29.02
N ALA A 727 22.05 8.39 -28.47
CA ALA A 727 22.42 9.52 -27.63
C ALA A 727 23.43 10.43 -28.36
N SER A 728 23.36 11.73 -28.09
CA SER A 728 24.30 12.75 -28.57
C SER A 728 25.09 13.32 -27.41
N SER A 729 26.33 13.78 -27.65
CA SER A 729 27.27 14.26 -26.63
C SER A 729 26.77 15.34 -25.65
N ASP A 730 25.66 16.02 -25.97
CA ASP A 730 25.07 17.07 -25.13
C ASP A 730 24.02 16.55 -24.12
N ALA A 731 23.65 15.27 -24.19
CA ALA A 731 22.78 14.62 -23.22
C ALA A 731 23.66 13.93 -22.17
N GLY A 732 23.68 14.47 -20.95
CA GLY A 732 24.44 13.93 -19.81
C GLY A 732 23.92 12.58 -19.29
N ASP A 733 23.78 11.59 -20.15
CA ASP A 733 23.48 10.21 -19.78
C ASP A 733 24.78 9.47 -19.45
N ASP A 734 24.90 9.00 -18.21
CA ASP A 734 26.04 8.24 -17.66
C ASP A 734 26.00 6.74 -18.10
N GLU A 735 25.31 6.44 -19.20
CA GLU A 735 25.16 5.08 -19.74
C GLU A 735 26.28 4.76 -20.74
N THR A 736 27.02 3.67 -20.49
CA THR A 736 28.10 3.24 -21.39
C THR A 736 27.54 2.80 -22.73
N PRO A 737 27.93 3.42 -23.87
CA PRO A 737 27.38 3.06 -25.16
C PRO A 737 27.86 1.69 -25.63
N ASP A 738 27.01 0.95 -26.32
CA ASP A 738 27.38 -0.32 -26.97
C ASP A 738 28.26 -0.07 -28.22
N VAL A 739 28.09 1.06 -28.90
CA VAL A 739 28.92 1.49 -30.04
C VAL A 739 29.05 3.02 -30.09
N LEU A 740 30.25 3.52 -30.40
CA LEU A 740 30.53 4.92 -30.69
C LEU A 740 30.58 5.19 -32.20
N LEU A 741 29.83 6.19 -32.66
CA LEU A 741 29.78 6.65 -34.05
C LEU A 741 30.47 8.03 -34.16
N CYS A 742 31.67 8.08 -34.73
CA CYS A 742 32.41 9.34 -34.91
C CYS A 742 32.10 9.96 -36.29
N LEU A 743 31.62 11.20 -36.30
CA LEU A 743 31.14 11.90 -37.49
C LEU A 743 32.20 12.80 -38.16
N SER A 744 33.28 13.12 -37.46
CA SER A 744 34.39 13.92 -37.98
C SER A 744 35.55 13.02 -38.47
N GLY A 745 36.11 13.36 -39.62
CA GLY A 745 37.28 12.68 -40.21
C GLY A 745 38.62 13.27 -39.75
N GLU A 746 38.62 14.15 -38.75
CA GLU A 746 39.85 14.74 -38.22
C GLU A 746 40.37 13.88 -37.06
N GLU A 747 41.69 13.73 -36.95
CA GLU A 747 42.39 13.03 -35.86
C GLU A 747 42.28 13.80 -34.52
N GLY A 748 41.05 14.14 -34.12
CA GLY A 748 40.71 14.70 -32.82
C GLY A 748 40.78 13.61 -31.76
N ARG A 749 41.70 13.77 -30.81
CA ARG A 749 41.93 12.89 -29.67
C ARG A 749 40.66 12.70 -28.82
N TYR A 750 39.87 11.66 -29.08
CA TYR A 750 39.15 10.97 -28.01
C TYR A 750 40.08 9.90 -27.44
N ASP A 751 40.77 10.27 -26.37
CA ASP A 751 41.63 9.39 -25.61
C ASP A 751 40.78 8.51 -24.67
N HIS A 752 40.10 7.51 -25.24
CA HIS A 752 39.49 6.43 -24.44
C HIS A 752 40.43 5.22 -24.41
N ALA A 753 41.61 5.39 -23.82
CA ALA A 753 42.45 4.28 -23.39
C ALA A 753 41.85 3.52 -22.16
N ALA A 754 40.54 3.62 -21.92
CA ALA A 754 39.88 3.07 -20.73
C ALA A 754 38.45 2.51 -20.95
N SER A 755 37.94 2.44 -22.18
CA SER A 755 36.60 1.89 -22.44
C SER A 755 36.64 0.88 -23.59
N ASP A 756 36.18 -0.35 -23.32
CA ASP A 756 36.19 -1.50 -24.24
C ASP A 756 35.10 -1.40 -25.33
N VAL A 757 34.68 -0.17 -25.67
CA VAL A 757 33.53 0.10 -26.54
C VAL A 757 33.98 0.20 -28.00
N PRO A 758 33.37 -0.56 -28.93
CA PRO A 758 33.71 -0.51 -30.34
C PRO A 758 33.36 0.84 -30.99
N VAL A 759 34.27 1.33 -31.86
CA VAL A 759 34.15 2.62 -32.55
C VAL A 759 33.99 2.42 -34.06
N ILE A 760 32.99 3.07 -34.66
CA ILE A 760 32.79 3.14 -36.11
C ILE A 760 32.97 4.59 -36.55
N ARG A 761 33.88 4.81 -37.51
CA ARG A 761 34.19 6.14 -38.05
C ARG A 761 33.48 6.36 -39.37
N LEU A 762 32.77 7.49 -39.48
CA LEU A 762 32.01 7.86 -40.66
C LEU A 762 32.78 8.88 -41.50
N ARG A 763 32.97 8.58 -42.79
CA ARG A 763 33.62 9.48 -43.75
C ARG A 763 32.61 10.27 -44.56
N ALA A 764 32.93 11.53 -44.84
CA ALA A 764 32.12 12.43 -45.63
C ALA A 764 32.29 12.27 -47.16
N ALA A 765 33.42 11.72 -47.61
CA ALA A 765 33.73 11.48 -49.02
C ALA A 765 33.35 10.06 -49.47
N ALA A 766 32.89 9.90 -50.71
CA ALA A 766 32.44 8.60 -51.26
C ALA A 766 33.60 7.66 -51.65
N ALA A 767 34.80 8.19 -51.89
CA ALA A 767 36.01 7.39 -52.10
C ALA A 767 36.68 7.04 -50.75
N ALA A 768 37.15 5.79 -50.62
CA ALA A 768 37.99 5.37 -49.50
C ALA A 768 39.42 5.89 -49.69
N SER A 769 40.12 6.13 -48.57
CA SER A 769 41.49 6.67 -48.56
C SER A 769 42.54 5.60 -48.92
N GLY A 770 42.12 4.34 -49.02
CA GLY A 770 42.92 3.19 -49.44
C GLY A 770 42.10 1.88 -49.39
N PRO A 771 42.68 0.75 -49.84
CA PRO A 771 42.01 -0.56 -49.84
C PRO A 771 41.73 -1.11 -48.43
N ASP A 772 42.44 -0.63 -47.40
CA ASP A 772 42.29 -1.05 -45.99
C ASP A 772 41.66 0.06 -45.11
N ASP A 773 40.91 0.99 -45.69
CA ASP A 773 40.25 2.07 -44.95
C ASP A 773 39.08 1.53 -44.09
N PRO A 774 39.14 1.58 -42.75
CA PRO A 774 38.11 1.03 -41.88
C PRO A 774 36.86 1.92 -41.76
N THR A 775 36.78 3.04 -42.49
CA THR A 775 35.70 4.01 -42.38
C THR A 775 34.49 3.70 -43.27
N VAL A 776 33.29 3.97 -42.75
CA VAL A 776 32.03 3.79 -43.46
C VAL A 776 31.59 5.10 -44.10
N TYR A 777 31.16 5.08 -45.36
CA TYR A 777 30.63 6.28 -46.00
C TYR A 777 29.31 6.69 -45.33
N ARG A 778 29.23 7.94 -44.85
CA ARG A 778 28.11 8.40 -44.01
C ARG A 778 26.71 8.33 -44.66
N TYR A 779 26.64 8.27 -45.99
CA TYR A 779 25.38 8.14 -46.73
C TYR A 779 25.08 6.69 -47.18
N ASP A 780 25.98 5.74 -46.93
CA ASP A 780 25.77 4.33 -47.24
C ASP A 780 25.09 3.62 -46.06
N ARG A 781 23.76 3.62 -46.10
CA ARG A 781 22.92 3.03 -45.05
C ARG A 781 23.21 1.55 -44.84
N GLN A 782 23.42 0.79 -45.91
CA GLN A 782 23.61 -0.66 -45.80
C GLN A 782 24.95 -0.97 -45.15
N ALA A 783 26.02 -0.31 -45.60
CA ALA A 783 27.35 -0.49 -45.03
C ALA A 783 27.42 -0.10 -43.54
N LEU A 784 26.66 0.92 -43.13
CA LEU A 784 26.58 1.35 -41.73
C LEU A 784 25.87 0.33 -40.84
N LEU A 785 24.72 -0.19 -41.28
CA LEU A 785 23.98 -1.20 -40.52
C LEU A 785 24.77 -2.51 -40.43
N ASP A 786 25.47 -2.90 -41.49
CA ASP A 786 26.33 -4.10 -41.50
C ASP A 786 27.57 -3.92 -40.58
N ALA A 787 28.11 -2.71 -40.46
CA ALA A 787 29.18 -2.41 -39.51
C ALA A 787 28.70 -2.44 -38.05
N LEU A 788 27.53 -1.87 -37.77
CA LEU A 788 26.91 -1.89 -36.44
C LEU A 788 26.57 -3.32 -36.00
N HIS A 789 25.99 -4.11 -36.90
CA HIS A 789 25.64 -5.50 -36.61
C HIS A 789 26.87 -6.37 -36.30
N ARG A 790 27.98 -6.17 -37.04
CA ARG A 790 29.25 -6.87 -36.79
C ARG A 790 29.85 -6.55 -35.43
N GLN A 791 29.86 -5.28 -35.02
CA GLN A 791 30.46 -4.87 -33.75
C GLN A 791 29.63 -5.31 -32.54
N ILE A 792 28.31 -5.26 -32.64
CA ILE A 792 27.40 -5.58 -31.52
C ILE A 792 27.23 -7.09 -31.34
N MET A 793 27.21 -7.87 -32.43
CA MET A 793 27.04 -9.33 -32.36
C MET A 793 28.36 -10.09 -32.31
N GLY A 794 29.48 -9.50 -32.76
CA GLY A 794 30.80 -10.14 -32.79
C GLY A 794 31.52 -10.19 -31.44
N GLY A 795 31.15 -9.34 -30.48
CA GLY A 795 31.77 -9.28 -29.14
C GLY A 795 31.21 -10.26 -28.10
N ARG A 796 30.20 -11.08 -28.46
CA ARG A 796 29.54 -12.06 -27.56
C ARG A 796 29.84 -13.53 -27.91
N ALA A 797 30.89 -13.80 -28.68
CA ALA A 797 31.33 -15.16 -29.06
C ALA A 797 32.45 -15.69 -28.17
#